data_AF-A0A847CM67-F1
#
_entry.id   AF-A0A847CM67-F1
#
_cell.length_a   1.000
_cell.length_b   1.000
_cell.length_c   1.000
_cell.angle_alpha   90.00
_cell.angle_beta   90.00
_cell.angle_gamma   90.00
#
_symmetry.space_group_name_H-M   'P 1'
#
loop_
_entity.id
_entity.type
_entity.pdbx_description
1 polymer ?
#
loop_
_entity_poly.entity_id
_entity_poly.type
_entity_poly.pdbx_seq_one_letter_code
_entity_poly.pdbx_strand_id
1 'polypeptide(L)'
;LPLMLLCLVHALQRPKSWAWPALGGVTFFLMSGMNVAVVPLFSLLAIIPLVVALWRDYGLTTRSVLVVLSRTALFVILLSTYWLVPALVALGTGSQIVEGSETLDGIAKVSSLPEVLRGLGLWPLYGSSSIGPWVPEHAIYLTSPYIVILTMLWPTLGLLGLLWAKTRLRAFILVSVVISTIVMVGVFPAESSPASPFGMLLREVLSVPALSAFRTTNKIGAVLALAIAFGATAVALYWIPRGWKLFPLRTNIAVVISTVFVAWTLPAFVGGLYISPLEIPSYWEEAAASIDKSDQPGAVLVLPGQVRPNYRWTEERPDDVTNSLLDRRAVIPETTPNASPAAVNFLSALDSSFQSGTSASDVVSGMARYLGAGQVLLRHDVVWEDTGGARPAATSRQVGSDPGLFGRENFGQEGQNVLSPAMEDPFFFGEQFLPPLQVYDVQGSYKPVRALPLDRGLIVAGDGFAFPQMLSASMLSSAPLVRYAQDVTAKDFALALEQSERMVLTDTNMRRNVISNRLTAGHGQLLAQNEKLGATRTLGSKTNDQTVREDEIIAVSTTKSGGVFFDLPYGSGNFAFDGDLATGWRFGDFGTGPGQSITATFDELTAIESVQIAQMKIGEVVINEVEVSAGGKKVTAKLPASGIKKIDFGGVKSKNLKLKVKSTSGDGFNFVGISEINVNGLTAEPVARLPLTFSDRWEALDAEGRRLFEQTPMDILMSRVLNTESTGDDSETRFDRRFTLPDSRDFTVTGDVRVRGSVEGAYDSLAGHSNSVRASSSGFYFNNSRLRASRAVDGSASTAWVPGGGTRDSWWQIESPERMIDGVTIVQERQSVT
;
A
#
# COMPACT_ATOMS: atom_id res chain seq x y z
N LEU A 1 30.91 -3.49 -16.04
CA LEU A 1 31.96 -2.84 -15.22
C LEU A 1 33.40 -3.17 -15.65
N PRO A 2 33.90 -4.42 -15.64
CA PRO A 2 35.33 -4.69 -15.92
C PRO A 2 35.82 -4.17 -17.29
N LEU A 3 35.01 -4.35 -18.34
CA LEU A 3 35.29 -3.83 -19.69
C LEU A 3 35.37 -2.29 -19.73
N MET A 4 34.50 -1.60 -18.98
CA MET A 4 34.52 -0.14 -18.88
C MET A 4 35.81 0.36 -18.21
N LEU A 5 36.22 -0.28 -17.11
CA LEU A 5 37.48 0.06 -16.44
C LEU A 5 38.68 -0.23 -17.35
N LEU A 6 38.66 -1.33 -18.11
CA LEU A 6 39.71 -1.65 -19.08
C LEU A 6 39.81 -0.58 -20.18
N CYS A 7 38.68 -0.15 -20.74
CA CYS A 7 38.64 0.96 -21.70
C CYS A 7 39.22 2.23 -21.09
N LEU A 8 38.90 2.52 -19.83
CA LEU A 8 39.40 3.70 -19.14
C LEU A 8 40.90 3.62 -18.83
N VAL A 9 41.43 2.44 -18.48
CA VAL A 9 42.89 2.20 -18.36
C VAL A 9 43.58 2.56 -19.67
N HIS A 10 43.09 2.06 -20.80
CA HIS A 10 43.68 2.35 -22.10
C HIS A 10 43.50 3.81 -22.53
N ALA A 11 42.39 4.46 -22.15
CA ALA A 11 42.18 5.87 -22.38
C ALA A 11 43.19 6.73 -21.59
N LEU A 12 43.45 6.39 -20.32
CA LEU A 12 44.43 7.07 -19.47
C LEU A 12 45.87 6.85 -19.97
N GLN A 13 46.17 5.68 -20.54
CA GLN A 13 47.46 5.42 -21.20
C GLN A 13 47.62 6.20 -22.52
N ARG A 14 46.51 6.56 -23.18
CA ARG A 14 46.49 7.22 -24.50
C ARG A 14 45.56 8.44 -24.48
N PRO A 15 45.87 9.49 -23.70
CA PRO A 15 44.94 10.59 -23.43
C PRO A 15 44.56 11.42 -24.67
N LYS A 16 45.32 11.31 -25.77
CA LYS A 16 44.98 11.95 -27.05
C LYS A 16 43.90 11.20 -27.83
N SER A 17 43.74 9.89 -27.61
CA SER A 17 42.79 9.05 -28.34
C SER A 17 41.34 9.37 -27.95
N TRP A 18 40.44 9.31 -28.92
CA TRP A 18 38.99 9.38 -28.72
C TRP A 18 38.33 7.99 -28.72
N ALA A 19 39.00 6.98 -29.29
CA ALA A 19 38.46 5.63 -29.41
C ALA A 19 38.19 4.98 -28.05
N TRP A 20 39.13 5.11 -27.10
CA TRP A 20 38.96 4.49 -25.77
C TRP A 20 37.90 5.18 -24.90
N PRO A 21 37.82 6.52 -24.84
CA PRO A 21 36.66 7.19 -24.23
C PRO A 21 35.32 6.80 -24.88
N ALA A 22 35.27 6.69 -26.21
CA ALA A 22 34.06 6.26 -26.93
C ALA A 22 33.66 4.82 -26.56
N LEU A 23 34.62 3.89 -26.56
CA LEU A 23 34.40 2.51 -26.11
C LEU A 23 33.96 2.45 -24.64
N GLY A 24 34.51 3.32 -23.78
CA GLY A 24 34.04 3.50 -22.40
C GLY A 24 32.55 3.87 -22.35
N GLY A 25 32.14 4.85 -23.15
CA GLY A 25 30.73 5.22 -23.31
C GLY A 25 29.85 4.08 -23.84
N VAL A 26 30.31 3.34 -24.86
CA VAL A 26 29.58 2.16 -25.39
C VAL A 26 29.44 1.08 -24.33
N THR A 27 30.48 0.80 -23.55
CA THR A 27 30.38 -0.19 -22.46
C THR A 27 29.40 0.25 -21.37
N PHE A 28 29.26 1.55 -21.10
CA PHE A 28 28.25 2.08 -20.20
C PHE A 28 26.84 1.96 -20.81
N PHE A 29 26.68 2.31 -22.09
CA PHE A 29 25.42 2.14 -22.84
C PHE A 29 24.91 0.70 -22.78
N LEU A 30 25.81 -0.28 -22.96
CA LEU A 30 25.47 -1.72 -22.87
C LEU A 30 25.07 -2.17 -21.46
N MET A 31 25.31 -1.38 -20.41
CA MET A 31 24.84 -1.66 -19.05
C MET A 31 23.37 -1.25 -18.82
N SER A 32 22.73 -0.62 -19.82
CA SER A 32 21.34 -0.15 -19.83
C SER A 32 21.01 1.01 -18.88
N GLY A 33 19.95 1.76 -19.22
CA GLY A 33 19.34 2.81 -18.39
C GLY A 33 18.32 2.32 -17.35
N MET A 34 18.19 1.00 -17.15
CA MET A 34 17.20 0.42 -16.24
C MET A 34 17.40 0.96 -14.81
N ASN A 35 16.30 1.26 -14.12
CA ASN A 35 16.33 1.85 -12.77
C ASN A 35 17.17 3.14 -12.73
N VAL A 36 16.95 4.03 -13.71
CA VAL A 36 17.67 5.32 -13.91
C VAL A 36 19.20 5.15 -13.90
N ALA A 37 19.66 4.01 -14.42
CA ALA A 37 21.06 3.61 -14.43
C ALA A 37 21.75 3.64 -13.05
N VAL A 38 21.03 3.50 -11.93
CA VAL A 38 21.62 3.62 -10.57
C VAL A 38 22.77 2.63 -10.37
N VAL A 39 22.66 1.39 -10.85
CA VAL A 39 23.75 0.39 -10.80
C VAL A 39 24.97 0.84 -11.63
N PRO A 40 24.84 1.18 -12.93
CA PRO A 40 25.91 1.78 -13.71
C PRO A 40 26.52 3.05 -13.07
N LEU A 41 25.72 3.94 -12.49
CA LEU A 41 26.16 5.17 -11.86
C LEU A 41 26.98 4.89 -10.60
N PHE A 42 26.54 3.99 -9.73
CA PHE A 42 27.36 3.54 -8.60
C PHE A 42 28.66 2.86 -9.08
N SER A 43 28.60 2.13 -10.19
CA SER A 43 29.77 1.50 -10.80
C SER A 43 30.82 2.52 -11.28
N LEU A 44 30.43 3.76 -11.59
CA LEU A 44 31.39 4.84 -11.91
C LEU A 44 32.28 5.22 -10.73
N LEU A 45 31.89 4.92 -9.48
CA LEU A 45 32.75 5.17 -8.32
C LEU A 45 34.04 4.34 -8.35
N ALA A 46 34.08 3.25 -9.11
CA ALA A 46 35.30 2.47 -9.38
C ALA A 46 36.35 3.25 -10.21
N ILE A 47 35.98 4.38 -10.81
CA ILE A 47 36.93 5.26 -11.52
C ILE A 47 37.91 5.90 -10.53
N ILE A 48 37.46 6.25 -9.32
CA ILE A 48 38.29 6.86 -8.27
C ILE A 48 39.49 5.95 -7.90
N PRO A 49 39.28 4.70 -7.43
CA PRO A 49 40.37 3.79 -7.10
C PRO A 49 41.24 3.47 -8.32
N LEU A 50 40.65 3.42 -9.52
CA LEU A 50 41.41 3.21 -10.76
C LEU A 50 42.40 4.35 -11.03
N VAL A 51 41.92 5.58 -10.98
CA VAL A 51 42.73 6.78 -11.21
C VAL A 51 43.82 6.89 -10.15
N VAL A 52 43.50 6.65 -8.87
CA VAL A 52 44.48 6.64 -7.76
C VAL A 52 45.56 5.57 -7.98
N ALA A 53 45.16 4.36 -8.37
CA ALA A 53 46.08 3.25 -8.62
C ALA A 53 47.04 3.50 -9.80
N LEU A 54 46.61 4.28 -10.79
CA LEU A 54 47.39 4.57 -12.01
C LEU A 54 48.16 5.89 -11.93
N TRP A 55 47.81 6.78 -11.00
CA TRP A 55 48.28 8.18 -10.95
C TRP A 55 49.80 8.30 -10.98
N ARG A 56 50.47 7.69 -9.99
CA ARG A 56 51.92 7.77 -9.80
C ARG A 56 52.69 6.96 -10.84
N ASP A 57 52.08 5.88 -11.31
CA ASP A 57 52.74 4.86 -12.12
C ASP A 57 52.81 5.18 -13.60
N TYR A 58 51.82 5.90 -14.11
CA TYR A 58 51.81 6.40 -15.50
C TYR A 58 52.18 7.88 -15.60
N GLY A 59 52.59 8.52 -14.48
CA GLY A 59 52.89 9.95 -14.44
C GLY A 59 51.72 10.80 -14.92
N LEU A 60 50.48 10.40 -14.57
CA LEU A 60 49.28 11.05 -15.06
C LEU A 60 49.24 12.50 -14.55
N THR A 61 49.03 13.43 -15.48
CA THR A 61 48.76 14.83 -15.11
C THR A 61 47.27 14.99 -14.81
N THR A 62 46.92 15.89 -13.89
CA THR A 62 45.52 16.25 -13.61
C THR A 62 44.77 16.63 -14.89
N ARG A 63 45.44 17.35 -15.79
CA ARG A 63 44.90 17.73 -17.10
C ARG A 63 44.57 16.51 -17.97
N SER A 64 45.47 15.54 -18.09
CA SER A 64 45.20 14.33 -18.89
C SER A 64 44.03 13.51 -18.33
N VAL A 65 43.93 13.40 -17.01
CA VAL A 65 42.82 12.69 -16.36
C VAL A 65 41.50 13.41 -16.64
N LEU A 66 41.45 14.73 -16.43
CA LEU A 66 40.25 15.53 -16.70
C LEU A 66 39.83 15.48 -18.18
N VAL A 67 40.78 15.51 -19.12
CA VAL A 67 40.48 15.38 -20.56
C VAL A 67 39.89 14.01 -20.89
N VAL A 68 40.46 12.93 -20.34
CA VAL A 68 39.94 11.58 -20.57
C VAL A 68 38.56 11.42 -19.93
N LEU A 69 38.38 11.86 -18.69
CA LEU A 69 37.11 11.76 -17.98
C LEU A 69 36.02 12.60 -18.66
N SER A 70 36.32 13.82 -19.10
CA SER A 70 35.34 14.67 -19.81
C SER A 70 34.94 14.09 -21.16
N ARG A 71 35.88 13.52 -21.93
CA ARG A 71 35.55 12.81 -23.19
C ARG A 71 34.68 11.58 -22.93
N THR A 72 35.02 10.77 -21.93
CA THR A 72 34.22 9.59 -21.58
C THR A 72 32.84 10.01 -21.09
N ALA A 73 32.74 11.04 -20.25
CA ALA A 73 31.47 11.59 -19.77
C ALA A 73 30.61 12.09 -20.92
N LEU A 74 31.19 12.77 -21.92
CA LEU A 74 30.48 13.19 -23.13
C LEU A 74 29.82 11.99 -23.83
N PHE A 75 30.56 10.91 -24.08
CA PHE A 75 29.99 9.71 -24.71
C PHE A 75 28.95 9.01 -23.82
N VAL A 76 29.21 8.91 -22.51
CA VAL A 76 28.25 8.36 -21.55
C VAL A 76 26.93 9.12 -21.59
N ILE A 77 26.97 10.46 -21.56
CA ILE A 77 25.77 11.31 -21.60
C ILE A 77 25.07 11.18 -22.95
N LEU A 78 25.79 11.35 -24.07
CA LEU A 78 25.22 11.28 -25.40
C LEU A 78 24.53 9.94 -25.68
N LEU A 79 25.18 8.83 -25.33
CA LEU A 79 24.62 7.50 -25.50
C LEU A 79 23.53 7.19 -24.47
N SER A 80 23.46 7.93 -23.36
CA SER A 80 22.40 7.78 -22.34
C SER A 80 21.16 8.63 -22.61
N THR A 81 21.20 9.51 -23.61
CA THR A 81 20.08 10.42 -23.93
C THR A 81 18.76 9.68 -24.17
N TYR A 82 18.82 8.44 -24.69
CA TYR A 82 17.64 7.62 -24.98
C TYR A 82 16.79 7.30 -23.74
N TRP A 83 17.39 7.21 -22.55
CA TRP A 83 16.67 6.97 -21.29
C TRP A 83 16.64 8.20 -20.38
N LEU A 84 17.63 9.09 -20.47
CA LEU A 84 17.66 10.33 -19.70
C LEU A 84 16.47 11.24 -20.04
N VAL A 85 16.13 11.40 -21.32
CA VAL A 85 15.02 12.27 -21.73
C VAL A 85 13.67 11.74 -21.22
N PRO A 86 13.29 10.47 -21.43
CA PRO A 86 12.07 9.92 -20.82
C PRO A 86 12.06 10.00 -19.29
N ALA A 87 13.19 9.73 -18.63
CA ALA A 87 13.27 9.80 -17.17
C ALA A 87 13.05 11.22 -16.62
N LEU A 88 13.56 12.25 -17.30
CA LEU A 88 13.33 13.65 -16.94
C LEU A 88 11.87 14.05 -17.11
N VAL A 89 11.20 13.54 -18.15
CA VAL A 89 9.76 13.78 -18.38
C VAL A 89 8.92 13.04 -17.33
N ALA A 90 9.37 11.88 -16.84
CA ALA A 90 8.65 11.03 -15.90
C ALA A 90 9.01 11.24 -14.41
N LEU A 91 9.69 12.35 -14.05
CA LEU A 91 10.15 12.60 -12.67
C LEU A 91 9.04 12.51 -11.63
N GLY A 92 7.84 13.03 -11.95
CA GLY A 92 6.70 13.00 -11.03
C GLY A 92 6.17 11.59 -10.75
N THR A 93 6.14 10.72 -11.75
CA THR A 93 5.78 9.30 -11.57
C THR A 93 6.87 8.55 -10.81
N GLY A 94 8.14 8.82 -11.14
CA GLY A 94 9.29 8.22 -10.46
C GLY A 94 9.33 8.52 -8.95
N SER A 95 9.03 9.76 -8.54
CA SER A 95 8.98 10.11 -7.10
C SER A 95 7.86 9.38 -6.37
N GLN A 96 6.69 9.20 -6.99
CA GLN A 96 5.58 8.48 -6.38
C GLN A 96 5.88 7.00 -6.17
N ILE A 97 6.52 6.34 -7.15
CA ILE A 97 6.95 4.93 -7.03
C ILE A 97 7.92 4.78 -5.87
N VAL A 98 8.91 5.67 -5.81
CA VAL A 98 9.93 5.67 -4.75
C VAL A 98 9.25 5.80 -3.38
N GLU A 99 8.37 6.78 -3.20
CA GLU A 99 7.69 7.00 -1.91
C GLU A 99 6.80 5.83 -1.47
N GLY A 100 6.21 5.10 -2.44
CA GLY A 100 5.28 4.01 -2.16
C GLY A 100 5.90 2.62 -1.96
N SER A 101 7.10 2.36 -2.50
CA SER A 101 7.57 0.97 -2.64
C SER A 101 8.25 0.38 -1.40
N GLU A 102 9.16 1.10 -0.73
CA GLU A 102 10.03 0.60 0.35
C GLU A 102 10.51 1.73 1.29
N THR A 103 10.61 1.45 2.59
CA THR A 103 11.18 2.39 3.57
C THR A 103 12.70 2.31 3.63
N LEU A 104 13.37 3.42 3.93
CA LEU A 104 14.84 3.44 4.13
C LEU A 104 15.27 2.55 5.29
N ASP A 105 14.47 2.50 6.37
CA ASP A 105 14.69 1.60 7.49
C ASP A 105 14.69 0.12 7.06
N GLY A 106 13.74 -0.29 6.22
CA GLY A 106 13.67 -1.66 5.70
C GLY A 106 14.93 -2.05 4.91
N ILE A 107 15.38 -1.16 4.02
CA ILE A 107 16.58 -1.36 3.20
C ILE A 107 17.84 -1.44 4.07
N ALA A 108 17.94 -0.58 5.08
CA ALA A 108 19.14 -0.43 5.90
C ALA A 108 19.29 -1.50 6.98
N LYS A 109 18.22 -2.20 7.36
CA LYS A 109 18.21 -3.08 8.54
C LYS A 109 19.26 -4.20 8.51
N VAL A 110 19.70 -4.62 7.32
CA VAL A 110 20.65 -5.72 7.14
C VAL A 110 21.98 -5.31 6.50
N SER A 111 22.19 -4.03 6.21
CA SER A 111 23.43 -3.53 5.57
C SER A 111 24.59 -3.38 6.57
N SER A 112 24.71 -4.31 7.51
CA SER A 112 25.81 -4.34 8.47
C SER A 112 27.15 -4.60 7.77
N LEU A 113 28.25 -4.11 8.35
CA LEU A 113 29.58 -4.23 7.77
C LEU A 113 29.97 -5.68 7.40
N PRO A 114 29.76 -6.71 8.26
CA PRO A 114 30.09 -8.09 7.89
C PRO A 114 29.27 -8.61 6.71
N GLU A 115 27.97 -8.33 6.66
CA GLU A 115 27.10 -8.80 5.56
C GLU A 115 27.39 -8.10 4.24
N VAL A 116 27.67 -6.79 4.29
CA VAL A 116 28.15 -6.02 3.14
C VAL A 116 29.43 -6.64 2.57
N LEU A 117 30.42 -6.96 3.42
CA LEU A 117 31.69 -7.56 2.98
C LEU A 117 31.53 -8.98 2.40
N ARG A 118 30.56 -9.75 2.89
CA ARG A 118 30.18 -11.05 2.30
C ARG A 118 29.48 -10.91 0.95
N GLY A 119 29.03 -9.70 0.59
CA GLY A 119 28.17 -9.46 -0.58
C GLY A 119 26.70 -9.82 -0.35
N LEU A 120 26.31 -10.01 0.91
CA LEU A 120 24.96 -10.43 1.32
C LEU A 120 24.16 -9.30 1.96
N GLY A 121 24.63 -8.06 2.00
CA GLY A 121 23.94 -6.92 2.62
C GLY A 121 22.60 -6.49 1.99
N LEU A 122 21.99 -7.31 1.12
CA LEU A 122 20.74 -7.05 0.40
C LEU A 122 19.53 -7.55 1.20
N TRP A 123 18.64 -6.63 1.59
CA TRP A 123 17.51 -6.87 2.50
C TRP A 123 16.50 -7.97 2.10
N PRO A 124 16.15 -8.22 0.82
CA PRO A 124 15.22 -9.28 0.47
C PRO A 124 15.74 -10.68 0.80
N LEU A 125 17.06 -10.86 0.96
CA LEU A 125 17.63 -12.16 1.35
C LEU A 125 17.24 -12.56 2.78
N TYR A 126 16.92 -11.59 3.64
CA TYR A 126 16.62 -11.79 5.06
C TYR A 126 15.12 -11.72 5.38
N GLY A 127 14.29 -11.40 4.39
CA GLY A 127 12.86 -11.37 4.58
C GLY A 127 12.24 -12.76 4.51
N SER A 128 11.15 -12.93 5.24
CA SER A 128 10.34 -14.16 5.26
C SER A 128 8.87 -13.82 5.43
N SER A 129 8.01 -14.66 4.88
CA SER A 129 6.56 -14.67 5.08
C SER A 129 6.13 -15.94 5.83
N SER A 130 4.82 -16.13 5.98
CA SER A 130 4.21 -17.33 6.57
C SER A 130 4.56 -18.63 5.84
N ILE A 131 4.96 -18.55 4.56
CA ILE A 131 5.32 -19.69 3.71
C ILE A 131 6.84 -19.95 3.63
N GLY A 132 7.67 -19.06 4.19
CA GLY A 132 9.13 -19.23 4.22
C GLY A 132 9.91 -17.97 3.85
N PRO A 133 11.24 -18.09 3.61
CA PRO A 133 12.08 -16.99 3.14
C PRO A 133 11.60 -16.46 1.77
N TRP A 134 11.69 -15.15 1.51
CA TRP A 134 11.31 -14.59 0.20
C TRP A 134 12.20 -15.07 -0.95
N VAL A 135 13.42 -15.50 -0.65
CA VAL A 135 14.37 -16.07 -1.63
C VAL A 135 14.87 -17.42 -1.09
N PRO A 136 14.05 -18.49 -1.18
CA PRO A 136 14.35 -19.79 -0.58
C PRO A 136 15.70 -20.37 -1.01
N GLU A 137 16.03 -20.24 -2.29
CA GLU A 137 17.29 -20.72 -2.87
C GLU A 137 18.54 -20.08 -2.26
N HIS A 138 18.42 -18.86 -1.70
CA HIS A 138 19.54 -18.15 -1.06
C HIS A 138 19.52 -18.28 0.47
N ALA A 139 18.47 -18.85 1.06
CA ALA A 139 18.32 -18.97 2.51
C ALA A 139 19.48 -19.74 3.16
N ILE A 140 20.08 -20.69 2.44
CA ILE A 140 21.24 -21.48 2.89
C ILE A 140 22.45 -20.61 3.32
N TYR A 141 22.61 -19.42 2.71
CA TYR A 141 23.68 -18.48 3.06
C TYR A 141 23.49 -17.84 4.44
N LEU A 142 22.29 -17.92 4.99
CA LEU A 142 21.90 -17.34 6.28
C LEU A 142 21.66 -18.41 7.34
N THR A 143 21.08 -19.54 6.96
CA THR A 143 20.63 -20.57 7.90
C THR A 143 21.70 -21.62 8.23
N SER A 144 22.66 -21.86 7.33
CA SER A 144 23.72 -22.86 7.55
C SER A 144 24.98 -22.23 8.15
N PRO A 145 25.35 -22.54 9.42
CA PRO A 145 26.55 -21.98 10.04
C PRO A 145 27.83 -22.29 9.25
N TYR A 146 27.88 -23.46 8.60
CA TYR A 146 29.02 -23.88 7.77
C TYR A 146 29.16 -22.99 6.52
N ILE A 147 28.06 -22.74 5.81
CA ILE A 147 28.07 -21.86 4.63
C ILE A 147 28.36 -20.41 5.05
N VAL A 148 27.82 -19.96 6.19
CA VAL A 148 28.15 -18.64 6.75
C VAL A 148 29.67 -18.50 6.97
N ILE A 149 30.32 -19.48 7.60
CA ILE A 149 31.78 -19.47 7.78
C ILE A 149 32.52 -19.49 6.44
N LEU A 150 32.08 -20.32 5.49
CA LEU A 150 32.73 -20.42 4.18
C LEU A 150 32.56 -19.13 3.34
N THR A 151 31.44 -18.42 3.47
CA THR A 151 31.25 -17.12 2.81
C THR A 151 32.10 -16.01 3.46
N MET A 152 32.48 -16.13 4.74
CA MET A 152 33.44 -15.20 5.36
C MET A 152 34.86 -15.34 4.79
N LEU A 153 35.19 -16.47 4.16
CA LEU A 153 36.47 -16.61 3.45
C LEU A 153 36.56 -15.66 2.24
N TRP A 154 35.44 -15.26 1.65
CA TRP A 154 35.41 -14.34 0.51
C TRP A 154 36.08 -12.99 0.83
N PRO A 155 35.58 -12.18 1.78
CA PRO A 155 36.23 -10.93 2.15
C PRO A 155 37.61 -11.16 2.78
N THR A 156 37.79 -12.25 3.53
CA THR A 156 39.08 -12.57 4.18
C THR A 156 40.19 -12.77 3.14
N LEU A 157 39.94 -13.59 2.10
CA LEU A 157 40.91 -13.84 1.03
C LEU A 157 41.16 -12.58 0.19
N GLY A 158 40.12 -11.78 -0.08
CA GLY A 158 40.26 -10.49 -0.74
C GLY A 158 41.21 -9.54 -0.02
N LEU A 159 41.01 -9.38 1.29
CA LEU A 159 41.82 -8.48 2.12
C LEU A 159 43.23 -9.02 2.36
N LEU A 160 43.39 -10.33 2.60
CA LEU A 160 44.70 -10.97 2.71
C LEU A 160 45.52 -10.79 1.42
N GLY A 161 44.85 -10.74 0.27
CA GLY A 161 45.47 -10.44 -1.03
C GLY A 161 46.29 -9.14 -1.05
N LEU A 162 45.98 -8.17 -0.19
CA LEU A 162 46.75 -6.93 -0.08
C LEU A 162 48.23 -7.19 0.28
N LEU A 163 48.54 -8.26 1.01
CA LEU A 163 49.91 -8.63 1.38
C LEU A 163 50.78 -8.93 0.15
N TRP A 164 50.19 -9.54 -0.89
CA TRP A 164 50.90 -9.99 -2.10
C TRP A 164 50.59 -9.16 -3.35
N ALA A 165 49.57 -8.31 -3.31
CA ALA A 165 49.24 -7.41 -4.40
C ALA A 165 50.36 -6.39 -4.63
N LYS A 166 50.68 -6.13 -5.90
CA LYS A 166 51.56 -5.02 -6.32
C LYS A 166 50.95 -3.68 -5.90
N THR A 167 51.76 -2.64 -5.72
CA THR A 167 51.34 -1.31 -5.23
C THR A 167 50.09 -0.75 -5.93
N ARG A 168 50.02 -0.86 -7.26
CA ARG A 168 48.84 -0.47 -8.08
C ARG A 168 47.58 -1.21 -7.68
N LEU A 169 47.66 -2.53 -7.70
CA LEU A 169 46.54 -3.41 -7.41
C LEU A 169 46.10 -3.28 -5.94
N ARG A 170 47.07 -3.13 -5.04
CA ARG A 170 46.84 -2.88 -3.62
C ARG A 170 46.05 -1.59 -3.39
N ALA A 171 46.43 -0.49 -4.06
CA ALA A 171 45.71 0.78 -3.99
C ALA A 171 44.29 0.65 -4.54
N PHE A 172 44.12 -0.01 -5.70
CA PHE A 172 42.81 -0.25 -6.29
C PHE A 172 41.90 -1.06 -5.35
N ILE A 173 42.38 -2.20 -4.83
CA ILE A 173 41.62 -3.07 -3.92
C ILE A 173 41.22 -2.30 -2.66
N LEU A 174 42.19 -1.68 -1.98
CA LEU A 174 41.95 -0.98 -0.71
C LEU A 174 40.89 0.13 -0.87
N VAL A 175 41.08 1.02 -1.84
CA VAL A 175 40.17 2.16 -2.04
C VAL A 175 38.80 1.70 -2.53
N SER A 176 38.74 0.68 -3.41
CA SER A 176 37.45 0.14 -3.88
C SER A 176 36.66 -0.52 -2.76
N VAL A 177 37.32 -1.33 -1.91
CA VAL A 177 36.67 -1.96 -0.75
C VAL A 177 36.15 -0.89 0.20
N VAL A 178 37.00 0.08 0.58
CA VAL A 178 36.59 1.15 1.50
C VAL A 178 35.41 1.95 0.97
N ILE A 179 35.46 2.42 -0.29
CA ILE A 179 34.36 3.19 -0.89
C ILE A 179 33.08 2.35 -0.96
N SER A 180 33.18 1.13 -1.49
CA SER A 180 32.00 0.28 -1.69
C SER A 180 31.34 -0.10 -0.37
N THR A 181 32.14 -0.45 0.62
CA THR A 181 31.65 -0.82 1.95
C THR A 181 31.00 0.36 2.66
N ILE A 182 31.60 1.56 2.65
CA ILE A 182 31.00 2.76 3.25
C ILE A 182 29.65 3.08 2.60
N VAL A 183 29.59 3.04 1.26
CA VAL A 183 28.35 3.32 0.51
C VAL A 183 27.30 2.26 0.83
N MET A 184 27.62 0.97 0.74
CA MET A 184 26.66 -0.12 1.01
C MET A 184 26.14 -0.11 2.45
N VAL A 185 27.00 0.15 3.45
CA VAL A 185 26.56 0.26 4.86
C VAL A 185 25.55 1.41 5.00
N GLY A 186 25.83 2.55 4.38
CA GLY A 186 24.88 3.65 4.24
C GLY A 186 24.33 4.14 5.58
N VAL A 187 22.99 4.12 5.71
CA VAL A 187 22.25 4.60 6.89
C VAL A 187 22.05 3.54 7.99
N PHE A 188 22.70 2.37 7.90
CA PHE A 188 22.63 1.32 8.93
C PHE A 188 22.83 1.89 10.36
N PRO A 189 22.07 1.42 11.38
CA PRO A 189 21.03 0.39 11.32
C PRO A 189 19.63 0.91 10.95
N ALA A 190 19.40 2.22 11.00
CA ALA A 190 18.11 2.85 10.75
C ALA A 190 18.29 4.31 10.32
N GLU A 191 17.37 4.81 9.48
CA GLU A 191 17.30 6.19 9.01
C GLU A 191 17.21 7.18 10.17
N SER A 192 16.42 6.88 11.20
CA SER A 192 16.23 7.76 12.36
C SER A 192 17.52 7.97 13.16
N SER A 193 18.42 6.99 13.14
CA SER A 193 19.65 6.97 13.94
C SER A 193 20.82 6.30 13.19
N PRO A 194 21.36 6.95 12.13
CA PRO A 194 22.47 6.38 11.39
C PRO A 194 23.71 6.24 12.27
N ALA A 195 24.42 5.12 12.17
CA ALA A 195 25.60 4.85 13.01
C ALA A 195 26.91 5.51 12.51
N SER A 196 26.89 6.15 11.34
CA SER A 196 28.10 6.74 10.73
C SER A 196 27.88 8.17 10.21
N PRO A 197 28.93 9.02 10.18
CA PRO A 197 28.84 10.36 9.58
C PRO A 197 28.43 10.34 8.10
N PHE A 198 28.86 9.32 7.36
CA PHE A 198 28.43 9.13 5.97
C PHE A 198 26.94 8.82 5.89
N GLY A 199 26.41 7.98 6.78
CA GLY A 199 24.98 7.69 6.87
C GLY A 199 24.15 8.93 7.20
N MET A 200 24.63 9.79 8.10
CA MET A 200 23.98 11.07 8.39
C MET A 200 23.91 11.97 7.14
N LEU A 201 25.02 12.11 6.41
CA LEU A 201 25.04 12.85 5.15
C LEU A 201 24.14 12.23 4.09
N LEU A 202 24.19 10.90 3.95
CA LEU A 202 23.41 10.16 2.97
C LEU A 202 21.91 10.36 3.21
N ARG A 203 21.45 10.33 4.47
CA ARG A 203 20.06 10.64 4.83
C ARG A 203 19.64 12.02 4.32
N GLU A 204 20.45 13.06 4.55
CA GLU A 204 20.15 14.41 4.06
C GLU A 204 20.13 14.47 2.53
N VAL A 205 21.07 13.79 1.86
CA VAL A 205 21.12 13.72 0.39
C VAL A 205 19.90 13.00 -0.19
N LEU A 206 19.47 11.89 0.43
CA LEU A 206 18.30 11.11 0.00
C LEU A 206 16.97 11.80 0.28
N SER A 207 16.95 12.83 1.13
CA SER A 207 15.76 13.68 1.33
C SER A 207 15.38 14.48 0.08
N VAL A 208 16.30 14.65 -0.87
CA VAL A 208 16.04 15.27 -2.17
C VAL A 208 15.33 14.25 -3.08
N PRO A 209 14.10 14.53 -3.56
CA PRO A 209 13.31 13.55 -4.32
C PRO A 209 14.03 12.95 -5.53
N ALA A 210 14.83 13.75 -6.25
CA ALA A 210 15.60 13.27 -7.40
C ALA A 210 16.73 12.28 -7.05
N LEU A 211 17.21 12.28 -5.80
CA LEU A 211 18.31 11.43 -5.34
C LEU A 211 17.83 10.22 -4.53
N SER A 212 16.55 10.17 -4.17
CA SER A 212 15.90 9.06 -3.47
C SER A 212 16.11 7.69 -4.14
N ALA A 213 16.23 7.64 -5.47
CA ALA A 213 16.50 6.42 -6.24
C ALA A 213 17.83 5.72 -5.87
N PHE A 214 18.77 6.46 -5.26
CA PHE A 214 20.07 5.96 -4.79
C PHE A 214 20.01 5.32 -3.39
N ARG A 215 18.83 5.25 -2.76
CA ARG A 215 18.67 4.64 -1.43
C ARG A 215 19.12 3.19 -1.33
N THR A 216 18.99 2.42 -2.41
CA THR A 216 19.43 1.02 -2.46
C THR A 216 20.94 1.00 -2.72
N THR A 217 21.71 1.29 -1.68
CA THR A 217 23.17 1.44 -1.74
C THR A 217 23.91 0.16 -2.12
N ASN A 218 23.30 -1.02 -1.90
CA ASN A 218 23.82 -2.32 -2.30
C ASN A 218 24.14 -2.44 -3.80
N LYS A 219 23.56 -1.57 -4.63
CA LYS A 219 23.82 -1.51 -6.08
C LYS A 219 25.28 -1.22 -6.44
N ILE A 220 26.10 -0.69 -5.53
CA ILE A 220 27.57 -0.56 -5.72
C ILE A 220 28.33 -1.89 -5.55
N GLY A 221 27.66 -2.96 -5.11
CA GLY A 221 28.29 -4.25 -4.76
C GLY A 221 29.15 -4.87 -5.87
N ALA A 222 28.89 -4.54 -7.14
CA ALA A 222 29.76 -4.95 -8.26
C ALA A 222 31.22 -4.44 -8.13
N VAL A 223 31.41 -3.25 -7.56
CA VAL A 223 32.73 -2.67 -7.30
C VAL A 223 33.44 -3.42 -6.17
N LEU A 224 32.71 -3.73 -5.10
CA LEU A 224 33.21 -4.53 -3.98
C LEU A 224 33.62 -5.93 -4.43
N ALA A 225 32.74 -6.61 -5.17
CA ALA A 225 32.98 -7.95 -5.69
C ALA A 225 34.21 -7.99 -6.60
N LEU A 226 34.39 -7.01 -7.48
CA LEU A 226 35.56 -6.91 -8.36
C LEU A 226 36.85 -6.72 -7.56
N ALA A 227 36.83 -5.87 -6.53
CA ALA A 227 38.00 -5.60 -5.69
C ALA A 227 38.40 -6.85 -4.87
N ILE A 228 37.44 -7.53 -4.25
CA ILE A 228 37.69 -8.77 -3.49
C ILE A 228 38.19 -9.86 -4.43
N ALA A 229 37.62 -10.00 -5.64
CA ALA A 229 38.08 -10.95 -6.65
C ALA A 229 39.56 -10.74 -7.02
N PHE A 230 39.98 -9.48 -7.22
CA PHE A 230 41.39 -9.16 -7.47
C PHE A 230 42.29 -9.49 -6.28
N GLY A 231 41.83 -9.27 -5.05
CA GLY A 231 42.55 -9.65 -3.84
C GLY A 231 42.73 -11.16 -3.72
N ALA A 232 41.64 -11.92 -3.87
CA ALA A 232 41.66 -13.38 -3.87
C ALA A 232 42.56 -13.93 -5.00
N THR A 233 42.55 -13.30 -6.17
CA THR A 233 43.45 -13.64 -7.29
C THR A 233 44.93 -13.40 -6.91
N ALA A 234 45.26 -12.32 -6.18
CA ALA A 234 46.61 -12.08 -5.71
C ALA A 234 47.09 -13.16 -4.72
N VAL A 235 46.22 -13.63 -3.82
CA VAL A 235 46.50 -14.78 -2.93
C VAL A 235 46.74 -16.04 -3.77
N ALA A 236 45.83 -16.33 -4.71
CA ALA A 236 45.89 -17.51 -5.56
C ALA A 236 47.18 -17.57 -6.38
N LEU A 237 47.53 -16.49 -7.07
CA LEU A 237 48.76 -16.40 -7.88
C LEU A 237 50.03 -16.57 -7.05
N TYR A 238 50.00 -16.19 -5.76
CA TYR A 238 51.14 -16.37 -4.88
C TYR A 238 51.24 -17.80 -4.34
N TRP A 239 50.15 -18.37 -3.83
CA TRP A 239 50.18 -19.64 -3.08
C TRP A 239 49.97 -20.88 -3.93
N ILE A 240 49.09 -20.84 -4.94
CA ILE A 240 48.74 -22.02 -5.75
C ILE A 240 49.99 -22.62 -6.41
N PRO A 241 50.84 -21.88 -7.16
CA PRO A 241 52.01 -22.47 -7.84
C PRO A 241 53.04 -23.06 -6.88
N ARG A 242 53.09 -22.57 -5.62
CA ARG A 242 54.01 -23.05 -4.59
C ARG A 242 53.51 -24.34 -3.95
N GLY A 243 52.22 -24.40 -3.61
CA GLY A 243 51.60 -25.58 -3.02
C GLY A 243 51.36 -26.71 -4.02
N TRP A 244 51.14 -26.39 -5.29
CA TRP A 244 50.90 -27.38 -6.36
C TRP A 244 52.11 -28.28 -6.65
N LYS A 245 53.31 -27.83 -6.27
CA LYS A 245 54.57 -28.58 -6.45
C LYS A 245 54.81 -29.65 -5.37
N LEU A 246 54.02 -29.66 -4.29
CA LEU A 246 54.22 -30.54 -3.15
C LEU A 246 53.03 -31.50 -3.02
N PHE A 247 53.29 -32.81 -3.09
CA PHE A 247 52.29 -33.83 -2.73
C PHE A 247 52.39 -34.13 -1.22
N PRO A 248 51.27 -34.23 -0.46
CA PRO A 248 49.86 -34.23 -0.87
C PRO A 248 49.17 -32.85 -0.90
N LEU A 249 49.91 -31.75 -0.67
CA LEU A 249 49.35 -30.40 -0.55
C LEU A 249 48.54 -29.95 -1.77
N ARG A 250 48.91 -30.40 -2.98
CA ARG A 250 48.12 -30.17 -4.21
C ARG A 250 46.67 -30.67 -4.11
N THR A 251 46.45 -31.85 -3.51
CA THR A 251 45.12 -32.47 -3.42
C THR A 251 44.26 -31.68 -2.43
N ASN A 252 44.85 -31.30 -1.30
CA ASN A 252 44.17 -30.48 -0.30
C ASN A 252 43.79 -29.09 -0.85
N ILE A 253 44.68 -28.45 -1.61
CA ILE A 253 44.39 -27.17 -2.27
C ILE A 253 43.25 -27.32 -3.27
N ALA A 254 43.27 -28.35 -4.11
CA ALA A 254 42.18 -28.60 -5.07
C ALA A 254 40.84 -28.85 -4.37
N VAL A 255 40.83 -29.64 -3.29
CA VAL A 255 39.63 -29.88 -2.48
C VAL A 255 39.13 -28.57 -1.86
N VAL A 256 39.99 -27.80 -1.19
CA VAL A 256 39.59 -26.53 -0.56
C VAL A 256 39.04 -25.54 -1.57
N ILE A 257 39.71 -25.35 -2.71
CA ILE A 257 39.23 -24.45 -3.78
C ILE A 257 37.87 -24.93 -4.28
N SER A 258 37.70 -26.24 -4.51
CA SER A 258 36.44 -26.80 -5.00
C SER A 258 35.32 -26.63 -3.97
N THR A 259 35.58 -26.92 -2.68
CA THR A 259 34.62 -26.74 -1.58
C THR A 259 34.19 -25.29 -1.44
N VAL A 260 35.14 -24.36 -1.47
CA VAL A 260 34.86 -22.92 -1.36
C VAL A 260 34.07 -22.43 -2.58
N PHE A 261 34.47 -22.84 -3.79
CA PHE A 261 33.77 -22.50 -5.01
C PHE A 261 32.31 -23.01 -4.98
N VAL A 262 32.11 -24.29 -4.66
CA VAL A 262 30.78 -24.88 -4.52
C VAL A 262 29.98 -24.18 -3.43
N ALA A 263 30.56 -23.85 -2.27
CA ALA A 263 29.86 -23.15 -1.21
C ALA A 263 29.44 -21.73 -1.62
N TRP A 264 30.27 -21.01 -2.38
CA TRP A 264 29.95 -19.67 -2.87
C TRP A 264 28.94 -19.66 -4.01
N THR A 265 28.90 -20.70 -4.83
CA THR A 265 27.96 -20.81 -5.97
C THR A 265 26.94 -21.92 -5.78
N LEU A 266 26.61 -22.26 -4.52
CA LEU A 266 25.80 -23.42 -4.19
C LEU A 266 24.43 -23.41 -4.90
N PRO A 267 23.67 -22.30 -4.95
CA PRO A 267 22.41 -22.23 -5.69
C PRO A 267 22.55 -22.64 -7.15
N ALA A 268 23.66 -22.30 -7.81
CA ALA A 268 23.89 -22.69 -9.20
C ALA A 268 24.05 -24.21 -9.38
N PHE A 269 24.72 -24.88 -8.45
CA PHE A 269 24.94 -26.33 -8.52
C PHE A 269 23.70 -27.15 -8.14
N VAL A 270 22.81 -26.60 -7.33
CA VAL A 270 21.57 -27.26 -6.91
C VAL A 270 20.36 -26.87 -7.77
N GLY A 271 20.57 -26.13 -8.87
CA GLY A 271 19.50 -25.72 -9.78
C GLY A 271 18.67 -24.53 -9.30
N GLY A 272 19.05 -23.85 -8.22
CA GLY A 272 18.37 -22.68 -7.64
C GLY A 272 18.98 -21.33 -8.07
N LEU A 273 19.62 -21.22 -9.23
CA LEU A 273 20.16 -19.92 -9.70
C LEU A 273 19.04 -18.98 -10.20
N TYR A 274 18.00 -19.57 -10.79
CA TYR A 274 16.84 -18.85 -11.28
C TYR A 274 15.63 -19.25 -10.44
N ILE A 275 14.83 -18.24 -10.11
CA ILE A 275 13.45 -18.41 -9.63
C ILE A 275 12.72 -19.29 -10.65
N SER A 276 11.96 -20.29 -10.17
CA SER A 276 11.27 -21.31 -10.98
C SER A 276 10.66 -20.75 -12.28
N PRO A 277 10.72 -21.49 -13.41
CA PRO A 277 10.00 -21.12 -14.63
C PRO A 277 8.52 -20.85 -14.30
N LEU A 278 7.98 -19.81 -14.92
CA LEU A 278 6.59 -19.42 -14.77
C LEU A 278 5.74 -20.33 -15.67
N GLU A 279 5.13 -21.36 -15.10
CA GLU A 279 4.17 -22.20 -15.80
C GLU A 279 2.80 -21.51 -15.77
N ILE A 280 2.52 -20.70 -16.80
CA ILE A 280 1.25 -20.00 -16.93
C ILE A 280 0.14 -21.03 -17.25
N PRO A 281 -0.95 -21.12 -16.46
CA PRO A 281 -2.06 -22.01 -16.76
C PRO A 281 -2.72 -21.69 -18.10
N SER A 282 -3.18 -22.71 -18.83
CA SER A 282 -3.77 -22.52 -20.17
C SER A 282 -4.97 -21.57 -20.19
N TYR A 283 -5.74 -21.52 -19.10
CA TYR A 283 -6.89 -20.62 -18.97
C TYR A 283 -6.53 -19.14 -19.10
N TRP A 284 -5.30 -18.74 -18.77
CA TRP A 284 -4.82 -17.36 -18.97
C TRP A 284 -4.56 -17.07 -20.46
N GLU A 285 -3.94 -18.00 -21.18
CA GLU A 285 -3.72 -17.88 -22.63
C GLU A 285 -5.04 -17.90 -23.40
N GLU A 286 -5.98 -18.77 -23.00
CA GLU A 286 -7.33 -18.86 -23.55
C GLU A 286 -8.12 -17.56 -23.32
N ALA A 287 -8.09 -17.02 -22.10
CA ALA A 287 -8.75 -15.76 -21.76
C ALA A 287 -8.17 -14.59 -22.58
N ALA A 288 -6.85 -14.49 -22.67
CA ALA A 288 -6.19 -13.45 -23.45
C ALA A 288 -6.58 -13.53 -24.94
N ALA A 289 -6.53 -14.73 -25.52
CA ALA A 289 -6.92 -14.94 -26.91
C ALA A 289 -8.40 -14.61 -27.18
N SER A 290 -9.30 -14.85 -26.21
CA SER A 290 -10.73 -14.47 -26.34
C SER A 290 -10.92 -12.95 -26.26
N ILE A 291 -10.25 -12.29 -25.31
CA ILE A 291 -10.28 -10.84 -25.12
C ILE A 291 -9.73 -10.09 -26.35
N ASP A 292 -8.63 -10.57 -26.94
CA ASP A 292 -7.98 -9.94 -28.09
C ASP A 292 -8.76 -10.15 -29.39
N LYS A 293 -9.57 -11.21 -29.49
CA LYS A 293 -10.50 -11.43 -30.61
C LYS A 293 -11.83 -10.67 -30.48
N SER A 294 -12.10 -10.09 -29.31
CA SER A 294 -13.34 -9.36 -29.04
C SER A 294 -13.47 -8.10 -29.91
N ASP A 295 -14.70 -7.77 -30.29
CA ASP A 295 -15.07 -6.53 -30.97
C ASP A 295 -15.31 -5.36 -29.99
N GLN A 296 -15.31 -5.63 -28.68
CA GLN A 296 -15.44 -4.60 -27.65
C GLN A 296 -14.33 -3.56 -27.76
N PRO A 297 -14.65 -2.25 -27.77
CA PRO A 297 -13.65 -1.21 -27.95
C PRO A 297 -12.74 -1.05 -26.72
N GLY A 298 -11.56 -0.49 -26.94
CA GLY A 298 -10.74 0.08 -25.87
C GLY A 298 -9.97 -0.92 -25.01
N ALA A 299 -9.71 -0.54 -23.77
CA ALA A 299 -8.87 -1.28 -22.84
C ALA A 299 -9.62 -2.43 -22.15
N VAL A 300 -8.89 -3.23 -21.39
CA VAL A 300 -9.40 -4.28 -20.51
C VAL A 300 -9.10 -3.87 -19.08
N LEU A 301 -10.14 -3.73 -18.26
CA LEU A 301 -9.98 -3.46 -16.84
C LEU A 301 -9.81 -4.79 -16.09
N VAL A 302 -8.71 -4.96 -15.38
CA VAL A 302 -8.39 -6.20 -14.65
C VAL A 302 -8.70 -6.00 -13.16
N LEU A 303 -9.60 -6.80 -12.61
CA LEU A 303 -10.06 -6.71 -11.22
C LEU A 303 -10.03 -8.07 -10.53
N PRO A 304 -9.83 -8.15 -9.20
CA PRO A 304 -9.44 -7.04 -8.33
C PRO A 304 -8.00 -6.59 -8.59
N GLY A 305 -7.67 -5.38 -8.12
CA GLY A 305 -6.31 -4.89 -8.06
C GLY A 305 -5.44 -5.69 -7.08
N GLN A 306 -4.12 -5.51 -7.18
CA GLN A 306 -3.15 -6.21 -6.34
C GLN A 306 -2.15 -5.22 -5.71
N VAL A 307 -1.53 -5.61 -4.60
CA VAL A 307 -0.40 -4.85 -4.06
C VAL A 307 0.78 -4.98 -5.01
N ARG A 308 1.08 -6.25 -5.33
CA ARG A 308 2.00 -6.74 -6.33
C ARG A 308 1.41 -8.03 -6.90
N PRO A 309 1.66 -8.34 -8.17
CA PRO A 309 1.20 -9.58 -8.79
C PRO A 309 1.61 -10.82 -8.00
N ASN A 310 0.64 -11.52 -7.43
CA ASN A 310 0.84 -12.75 -6.68
C ASN A 310 -0.35 -13.69 -6.91
N TYR A 311 -0.16 -14.69 -7.77
CA TYR A 311 -1.18 -15.68 -8.10
C TYR A 311 -0.95 -16.98 -7.33
N ARG A 312 -1.99 -17.78 -7.09
CA ARG A 312 -1.87 -19.07 -6.37
C ARG A 312 -0.89 -20.07 -7.00
N TRP A 313 -0.60 -19.88 -8.28
CA TRP A 313 0.30 -20.73 -9.06
C TRP A 313 1.69 -20.09 -9.26
N THR A 314 1.98 -18.96 -8.60
CA THR A 314 3.24 -18.20 -8.72
C THR A 314 3.71 -17.66 -7.38
N GLU A 315 5.01 -17.44 -7.22
CA GLU A 315 5.51 -16.50 -6.22
C GLU A 315 5.21 -15.04 -6.60
N GLU A 316 5.22 -14.12 -5.63
CA GLU A 316 5.07 -12.67 -5.86
C GLU A 316 6.07 -12.16 -6.93
N ARG A 317 5.57 -11.40 -7.90
CA ARG A 317 6.34 -10.85 -9.04
C ARG A 317 6.21 -9.33 -9.13
N PRO A 318 7.17 -8.65 -9.79
CA PRO A 318 7.12 -7.20 -9.98
C PRO A 318 6.14 -6.74 -11.06
N ASP A 319 5.87 -7.56 -12.08
CA ASP A 319 5.03 -7.20 -13.23
C ASP A 319 3.88 -8.21 -13.42
N ASP A 320 2.71 -7.71 -13.79
CA ASP A 320 1.52 -8.52 -14.00
C ASP A 320 1.58 -9.30 -15.32
N VAL A 321 1.08 -10.54 -15.32
CA VAL A 321 1.13 -11.42 -16.50
C VAL A 321 0.31 -10.87 -17.67
N THR A 322 -0.71 -10.07 -17.39
CA THR A 322 -1.54 -9.41 -18.42
C THR A 322 -0.72 -8.51 -19.34
N ASN A 323 0.38 -7.90 -18.85
CA ASN A 323 1.26 -7.07 -19.66
C ASN A 323 2.01 -7.86 -20.77
N SER A 324 2.11 -9.18 -20.61
CA SER A 324 2.77 -10.06 -21.60
C SER A 324 1.80 -10.91 -22.39
N LEU A 325 0.58 -11.15 -21.87
CA LEU A 325 -0.40 -12.04 -22.48
C LEU A 325 -1.42 -11.33 -23.36
N LEU A 326 -1.78 -10.08 -23.05
CA LEU A 326 -2.78 -9.33 -23.82
C LEU A 326 -2.13 -8.44 -24.88
N ASP A 327 -2.64 -8.50 -26.11
CA ASP A 327 -2.32 -7.51 -27.15
C ASP A 327 -3.03 -6.17 -26.88
N ARG A 328 -4.22 -6.22 -26.27
CA ARG A 328 -4.98 -5.04 -25.85
C ARG A 328 -4.39 -4.42 -24.58
N ARG A 329 -4.55 -3.09 -24.45
CA ARG A 329 -4.11 -2.36 -23.25
C ARG A 329 -4.86 -2.85 -22.01
N ALA A 330 -4.14 -3.33 -21.02
CA ALA A 330 -4.67 -3.61 -19.69
C ALA A 330 -4.65 -2.36 -18.81
N VAL A 331 -5.70 -2.18 -18.01
CA VAL A 331 -5.77 -1.22 -16.90
C VAL A 331 -5.83 -2.03 -15.62
N ILE A 332 -4.81 -1.90 -14.79
CA ILE A 332 -4.60 -2.73 -13.61
C ILE A 332 -4.51 -1.78 -12.41
N PRO A 333 -5.50 -1.78 -11.50
CA PRO A 333 -5.37 -1.07 -10.24
C PRO A 333 -4.27 -1.71 -9.39
N GLU A 334 -3.32 -0.90 -8.93
CA GLU A 334 -2.22 -1.32 -8.09
C GLU A 334 -2.01 -0.33 -6.94
N THR A 335 -1.61 -0.84 -5.78
CA THR A 335 -1.28 0.04 -4.65
C THR A 335 0.00 0.85 -4.89
N THR A 336 0.92 0.33 -5.70
CA THR A 336 2.13 1.04 -6.11
C THR A 336 1.80 1.94 -7.30
N PRO A 337 1.99 3.27 -7.18
CA PRO A 337 1.53 4.21 -8.20
C PRO A 337 2.42 4.14 -9.44
N ASN A 338 1.89 3.72 -10.58
CA ASN A 338 2.62 3.64 -11.86
C ASN A 338 2.12 4.65 -12.92
N ALA A 339 1.18 5.54 -12.54
CA ALA A 339 0.54 6.51 -13.42
C ALA A 339 0.57 7.94 -12.84
N SER A 340 -0.11 8.89 -13.48
CA SER A 340 -0.26 10.26 -12.96
C SER A 340 -1.04 10.27 -11.63
N PRO A 341 -0.87 11.30 -10.76
CA PRO A 341 -1.57 11.37 -9.47
C PRO A 341 -3.09 11.19 -9.58
N ALA A 342 -3.74 11.85 -10.55
CA ALA A 342 -5.18 11.74 -10.76
C ALA A 342 -5.61 10.35 -11.23
N ALA A 343 -4.81 9.70 -12.09
CA ALA A 343 -5.07 8.34 -12.56
C ALA A 343 -4.95 7.32 -11.43
N VAL A 344 -3.90 7.42 -10.61
CA VAL A 344 -3.72 6.54 -9.44
C VAL A 344 -4.84 6.77 -8.43
N ASN A 345 -5.22 8.02 -8.15
CA ASN A 345 -6.33 8.35 -7.27
C ASN A 345 -7.66 7.75 -7.77
N PHE A 346 -7.94 7.85 -9.07
CA PHE A 346 -9.13 7.25 -9.69
C PHE A 346 -9.14 5.72 -9.61
N LEU A 347 -8.01 5.06 -9.91
CA LEU A 347 -7.90 3.60 -9.80
C LEU A 347 -7.97 3.13 -8.34
N SER A 348 -7.43 3.91 -7.40
CA SER A 348 -7.56 3.66 -5.97
C SER A 348 -9.01 3.75 -5.51
N ALA A 349 -9.77 4.73 -6.02
CA ALA A 349 -11.19 4.88 -5.72
C ALA A 349 -12.02 3.69 -6.23
N LEU A 350 -11.78 3.28 -7.47
CA LEU A 350 -12.40 2.10 -8.06
C LEU A 350 -12.10 0.85 -7.22
N ASP A 351 -10.82 0.55 -7.03
CA ASP A 351 -10.40 -0.71 -6.43
C ASP A 351 -10.69 -0.76 -4.92
N SER A 352 -10.52 0.35 -4.19
CA SER A 352 -10.93 0.41 -2.78
C SER A 352 -12.43 0.21 -2.63
N SER A 353 -13.28 0.89 -3.41
CA SER A 353 -14.73 0.74 -3.28
C SER A 353 -15.21 -0.65 -3.70
N PHE A 354 -14.61 -1.22 -4.74
CA PHE A 354 -14.84 -2.58 -5.19
C PHE A 354 -14.43 -3.59 -4.13
N GLN A 355 -13.15 -3.65 -3.76
CA GLN A 355 -12.64 -4.66 -2.83
C GLN A 355 -13.20 -4.55 -1.42
N SER A 356 -13.66 -3.36 -1.01
CA SER A 356 -14.30 -3.16 0.30
C SER A 356 -15.72 -3.73 0.36
N GLY A 357 -16.35 -4.03 -0.78
CA GLY A 357 -17.76 -4.45 -0.84
C GLY A 357 -18.74 -3.32 -0.51
N THR A 358 -18.29 -2.06 -0.51
CA THR A 358 -19.10 -0.90 -0.10
C THR A 358 -19.64 -0.08 -1.28
N SER A 359 -19.35 -0.48 -2.52
CA SER A 359 -19.79 0.27 -3.70
C SER A 359 -21.23 -0.06 -4.09
N ALA A 360 -21.91 0.91 -4.74
CA ALA A 360 -23.14 0.62 -5.46
C ALA A 360 -22.88 -0.37 -6.60
N SER A 361 -23.95 -1.04 -7.06
CA SER A 361 -23.84 -2.13 -8.02
C SER A 361 -23.30 -1.68 -9.38
N ASP A 362 -23.52 -0.44 -9.80
CA ASP A 362 -23.11 0.09 -11.11
C ASP A 362 -21.72 0.77 -11.12
N VAL A 363 -20.97 0.69 -10.02
CA VAL A 363 -19.68 1.39 -9.89
C VAL A 363 -18.62 0.85 -10.84
N VAL A 364 -18.54 -0.47 -11.02
CA VAL A 364 -17.50 -1.10 -11.85
C VAL A 364 -17.72 -0.75 -13.32
N SER A 365 -18.92 -0.96 -13.85
CA SER A 365 -19.26 -0.60 -15.23
C SER A 365 -19.17 0.90 -15.48
N GLY A 366 -19.65 1.72 -14.54
CA GLY A 366 -19.59 3.18 -14.61
C GLY A 366 -18.16 3.69 -14.73
N MET A 367 -17.26 3.26 -13.85
CA MET A 367 -15.85 3.67 -13.88
C MET A 367 -15.09 3.04 -15.06
N ALA A 368 -15.42 1.81 -15.47
CA ALA A 368 -14.86 1.19 -16.68
C ALA A 368 -15.13 2.03 -17.94
N ARG A 369 -16.33 2.64 -18.07
CA ARG A 369 -16.65 3.57 -19.18
C ARG A 369 -15.78 4.83 -19.19
N TYR A 370 -15.33 5.32 -18.03
CA TYR A 370 -14.41 6.46 -17.94
C TYR A 370 -12.97 6.08 -18.26
N LEU A 371 -12.57 4.84 -17.95
CA LEU A 371 -11.27 4.29 -18.34
C LEU A 371 -11.21 3.93 -19.83
N GLY A 372 -12.36 3.97 -20.54
CA GLY A 372 -12.46 3.48 -21.91
C GLY A 372 -12.21 1.98 -22.00
N ALA A 373 -12.59 1.23 -20.96
CA ALA A 373 -12.50 -0.21 -20.91
C ALA A 373 -13.80 -0.83 -21.47
N GLY A 374 -13.66 -1.65 -22.52
CA GLY A 374 -14.79 -2.36 -23.12
C GLY A 374 -15.09 -3.69 -22.44
N GLN A 375 -14.14 -4.21 -21.68
CA GLN A 375 -14.27 -5.46 -20.95
C GLN A 375 -13.65 -5.36 -19.57
N VAL A 376 -14.19 -6.15 -18.64
CA VAL A 376 -13.65 -6.39 -17.31
C VAL A 376 -13.19 -7.85 -17.24
N LEU A 377 -11.92 -8.07 -16.95
CA LEU A 377 -11.37 -9.38 -16.61
C LEU A 377 -11.38 -9.49 -15.09
N LEU A 378 -12.29 -10.30 -14.56
CA LEU A 378 -12.36 -10.65 -13.15
C LEU A 378 -11.49 -11.89 -12.90
N ARG A 379 -10.49 -11.76 -12.03
CA ARG A 379 -9.57 -12.83 -11.63
C ARG A 379 -9.80 -13.26 -10.19
N HIS A 380 -9.83 -14.56 -9.96
CA HIS A 380 -10.08 -15.20 -8.66
C HIS A 380 -8.86 -15.95 -8.14
N ASP A 381 -7.81 -16.07 -8.96
CA ASP A 381 -6.61 -16.86 -8.71
C ASP A 381 -5.47 -16.07 -8.04
N VAL A 382 -5.78 -14.91 -7.47
CA VAL A 382 -4.83 -14.05 -6.75
C VAL A 382 -4.72 -14.43 -5.26
N VAL A 383 -3.57 -14.15 -4.67
CA VAL A 383 -3.31 -14.24 -3.22
C VAL A 383 -3.80 -12.97 -2.54
N TRP A 384 -5.03 -13.00 -2.03
CA TRP A 384 -5.69 -11.83 -1.45
C TRP A 384 -5.53 -11.72 0.07
N GLU A 385 -5.33 -12.82 0.80
CA GLU A 385 -5.36 -12.87 2.27
C GLU A 385 -4.23 -12.05 2.89
N ASP A 386 -3.03 -12.15 2.32
CA ASP A 386 -1.81 -11.57 2.88
C ASP A 386 -1.80 -10.03 2.85
N THR A 387 -2.66 -9.44 2.02
CA THR A 387 -2.72 -7.99 1.77
C THR A 387 -4.09 -7.38 2.10
N GLY A 388 -4.97 -8.17 2.72
CA GLY A 388 -6.33 -7.76 3.06
C GLY A 388 -7.19 -7.45 1.83
N GLY A 389 -7.01 -8.20 0.74
CA GLY A 389 -7.83 -8.11 -0.47
C GLY A 389 -9.21 -8.74 -0.27
N ALA A 390 -10.09 -8.47 -1.24
CA ALA A 390 -11.43 -9.02 -1.26
C ALA A 390 -11.44 -10.52 -1.61
N ARG A 391 -12.42 -11.23 -1.06
CA ARG A 391 -12.66 -12.64 -1.41
C ARG A 391 -13.21 -12.77 -2.83
N PRO A 392 -12.83 -13.83 -3.58
CA PRO A 392 -13.41 -14.16 -4.88
C PRO A 392 -14.96 -14.19 -4.91
N ALA A 393 -15.59 -14.74 -3.87
CA ALA A 393 -17.05 -14.78 -3.78
C ALA A 393 -17.69 -13.40 -3.60
N ALA A 394 -17.00 -12.47 -2.91
CA ALA A 394 -17.48 -11.10 -2.73
C ALA A 394 -17.37 -10.30 -4.04
N THR A 395 -16.20 -10.36 -4.69
CA THR A 395 -15.95 -9.67 -5.96
C THR A 395 -16.85 -10.23 -7.08
N SER A 396 -17.03 -11.55 -7.15
CA SER A 396 -17.95 -12.19 -8.11
C SER A 396 -19.40 -11.74 -7.92
N ARG A 397 -19.88 -11.65 -6.66
CA ARG A 397 -21.23 -11.16 -6.37
C ARG A 397 -21.43 -9.73 -6.82
N GLN A 398 -20.46 -8.86 -6.56
CA GLN A 398 -20.53 -7.44 -6.89
C GLN A 398 -20.55 -7.24 -8.41
N VAL A 399 -19.61 -7.85 -9.14
CA VAL A 399 -19.58 -7.81 -10.62
C VAL A 399 -20.84 -8.44 -11.21
N GLY A 400 -21.29 -9.58 -10.68
CA GLY A 400 -22.51 -10.26 -11.13
C GLY A 400 -23.80 -9.49 -10.86
N SER A 401 -23.78 -8.53 -9.94
CA SER A 401 -24.91 -7.64 -9.63
C SER A 401 -24.87 -6.31 -10.38
N ASP A 402 -23.80 -6.02 -11.10
CA ASP A 402 -23.64 -4.78 -11.86
C ASP A 402 -24.49 -4.82 -13.13
N PRO A 403 -25.54 -3.98 -13.25
CA PRO A 403 -26.45 -4.02 -14.39
C PRO A 403 -25.77 -3.58 -15.70
N GLY A 404 -24.62 -2.89 -15.63
CA GLY A 404 -23.84 -2.47 -16.78
C GLY A 404 -22.81 -3.49 -17.26
N LEU A 405 -22.72 -4.66 -16.63
CA LEU A 405 -21.82 -5.74 -17.02
C LEU A 405 -22.60 -6.96 -17.53
N PHE A 406 -22.11 -7.56 -18.61
CA PHE A 406 -22.68 -8.78 -19.17
C PHE A 406 -21.64 -9.90 -19.17
N GLY A 407 -21.93 -11.02 -18.51
CA GLY A 407 -21.03 -12.17 -18.46
C GLY A 407 -20.83 -12.79 -19.83
N ARG A 408 -19.60 -12.78 -20.33
CA ARG A 408 -19.23 -13.26 -21.67
C ARG A 408 -18.72 -14.70 -21.64
N GLU A 409 -17.69 -14.96 -20.84
CA GLU A 409 -16.99 -16.24 -20.85
C GLU A 409 -16.27 -16.49 -19.52
N ASN A 410 -16.11 -17.77 -19.18
CA ASN A 410 -15.40 -18.24 -17.99
C ASN A 410 -14.23 -19.14 -18.44
N PHE A 411 -13.07 -19.04 -17.79
CA PHE A 411 -11.89 -19.83 -18.15
C PHE A 411 -11.32 -20.59 -16.95
N GLY A 412 -10.86 -21.80 -17.21
CA GLY A 412 -10.38 -22.75 -16.20
C GLY A 412 -11.50 -23.55 -15.53
N GLN A 413 -11.12 -24.54 -14.72
CA GLN A 413 -12.09 -25.39 -14.00
C GLN A 413 -12.56 -24.69 -12.71
N GLU A 414 -13.80 -24.92 -12.32
CA GLU A 414 -14.33 -24.41 -11.05
C GLU A 414 -13.45 -24.85 -9.86
N GLY A 415 -13.09 -23.89 -9.00
CA GLY A 415 -12.22 -24.11 -7.84
C GLY A 415 -10.72 -24.21 -8.16
N GLN A 416 -10.33 -24.29 -9.42
CA GLN A 416 -8.92 -24.36 -9.82
C GLN A 416 -8.20 -23.06 -9.46
N ASN A 417 -7.17 -23.15 -8.61
CA ASN A 417 -6.38 -22.00 -8.15
C ASN A 417 -7.20 -20.89 -7.45
N VAL A 418 -8.42 -21.16 -7.00
CA VAL A 418 -9.27 -20.15 -6.32
C VAL A 418 -9.23 -20.30 -4.80
N LEU A 419 -9.11 -21.54 -4.30
CA LEU A 419 -9.25 -21.82 -2.87
C LEU A 419 -8.03 -21.39 -2.06
N SER A 420 -8.29 -20.80 -0.90
CA SER A 420 -7.23 -20.45 0.05
C SER A 420 -6.70 -21.67 0.79
N PRO A 421 -5.38 -21.90 0.85
CA PRO A 421 -4.79 -22.94 1.69
C PRO A 421 -4.79 -22.58 3.19
N ALA A 422 -4.99 -21.29 3.53
CA ALA A 422 -4.94 -20.78 4.90
C ALA A 422 -6.28 -20.90 5.65
N MET A 423 -7.36 -21.33 4.97
CA MET A 423 -8.68 -21.47 5.58
C MET A 423 -8.89 -22.87 6.14
N GLU A 424 -9.38 -22.94 7.39
CA GLU A 424 -9.79 -24.20 8.03
C GLU A 424 -11.00 -24.83 7.32
N ASP A 425 -11.82 -24.04 6.61
CA ASP A 425 -13.01 -24.56 5.90
C ASP A 425 -13.37 -23.78 4.61
N PRO A 426 -12.67 -24.03 3.48
CA PRO A 426 -12.91 -23.34 2.21
C PRO A 426 -14.27 -23.67 1.56
N PHE A 427 -14.97 -24.70 2.03
CA PHE A 427 -16.19 -25.21 1.38
C PHE A 427 -17.41 -24.27 1.52
N PHE A 428 -17.48 -23.46 2.57
CA PHE A 428 -18.73 -22.81 3.00
C PHE A 428 -19.12 -21.51 2.26
N PHE A 429 -18.27 -20.98 1.37
CA PHE A 429 -18.50 -19.66 0.75
C PHE A 429 -18.75 -19.71 -0.77
N GLY A 430 -18.81 -20.90 -1.37
CA GLY A 430 -19.12 -21.08 -2.79
C GLY A 430 -17.95 -20.83 -3.75
N GLU A 431 -16.77 -20.51 -3.25
CA GLU A 431 -15.56 -20.24 -4.05
C GLU A 431 -15.13 -21.46 -4.89
N GLN A 432 -15.47 -22.67 -4.46
CA GLN A 432 -15.26 -23.90 -5.24
C GLN A 432 -16.03 -23.96 -6.56
N PHE A 433 -17.09 -23.15 -6.72
CA PHE A 433 -17.91 -23.07 -7.93
C PHE A 433 -17.47 -21.91 -8.83
N LEU A 434 -16.44 -21.16 -8.45
CA LEU A 434 -15.93 -20.05 -9.26
C LEU A 434 -14.81 -20.55 -10.18
N PRO A 435 -14.85 -20.23 -11.47
CA PRO A 435 -13.69 -20.42 -12.36
C PRO A 435 -12.58 -19.43 -11.97
N PRO A 436 -11.30 -19.70 -12.28
CA PRO A 436 -10.22 -18.75 -11.99
C PRO A 436 -10.39 -17.39 -12.69
N LEU A 437 -10.88 -17.36 -13.94
CA LEU A 437 -11.09 -16.12 -14.69
C LEU A 437 -12.50 -16.02 -15.26
N GLN A 438 -13.05 -14.80 -15.24
CA GLN A 438 -14.33 -14.46 -15.85
C GLN A 438 -14.20 -13.15 -16.64
N VAL A 439 -14.73 -13.13 -17.85
CA VAL A 439 -14.74 -11.93 -18.71
C VAL A 439 -16.15 -11.39 -18.80
N TYR A 440 -16.28 -10.08 -18.58
CA TYR A 440 -17.53 -9.34 -18.70
C TYR A 440 -17.40 -8.25 -19.75
N ASP A 441 -18.42 -8.11 -20.59
CA ASP A 441 -18.54 -6.98 -21.52
C ASP A 441 -19.17 -5.78 -20.81
N VAL A 442 -18.61 -4.60 -21.04
CA VAL A 442 -19.10 -3.33 -20.48
C VAL A 442 -20.15 -2.74 -21.41
N GLN A 443 -21.39 -2.66 -20.94
CA GLN A 443 -22.47 -2.05 -21.72
C GLN A 443 -22.24 -0.55 -21.92
N GLY A 444 -22.45 -0.07 -23.15
CA GLY A 444 -22.24 1.33 -23.49
C GLY A 444 -20.77 1.77 -23.35
N SER A 445 -19.83 0.85 -23.57
CA SER A 445 -18.41 1.16 -23.55
C SER A 445 -18.04 2.17 -24.63
N TYR A 446 -17.00 2.96 -24.35
CA TYR A 446 -16.51 4.00 -25.26
C TYR A 446 -15.09 3.68 -25.69
N LYS A 447 -14.72 4.16 -26.88
CA LYS A 447 -13.31 4.23 -27.26
C LYS A 447 -12.55 5.15 -26.30
N PRO A 448 -11.26 4.89 -26.01
CA PRO A 448 -10.46 5.72 -25.11
C PRO A 448 -10.39 7.19 -25.52
N VAL A 449 -10.53 7.47 -26.83
CA VAL A 449 -10.65 8.82 -27.37
C VAL A 449 -12.08 9.01 -27.86
N ARG A 450 -12.80 9.99 -27.28
CA ARG A 450 -14.19 10.32 -27.62
C ARG A 450 -14.45 11.82 -27.54
N ALA A 451 -15.43 12.29 -28.30
CA ALA A 451 -15.99 13.63 -28.15
C ALA A 451 -17.16 13.58 -27.14
N LEU A 452 -17.24 14.60 -26.28
CA LEU A 452 -18.33 14.76 -25.32
C LEU A 452 -19.00 16.13 -25.52
N PRO A 453 -20.32 16.21 -25.32
CA PRO A 453 -21.00 17.50 -25.29
C PRO A 453 -20.52 18.31 -24.07
N LEU A 454 -20.37 19.62 -24.28
CA LEU A 454 -19.92 20.55 -23.23
C LEU A 454 -21.08 21.21 -22.50
N ASP A 455 -22.35 20.93 -22.82
CA ASP A 455 -23.51 21.58 -22.18
C ASP A 455 -24.07 20.81 -20.97
N ARG A 456 -23.49 19.65 -20.68
CA ARG A 456 -23.96 18.69 -19.66
C ARG A 456 -22.82 18.15 -18.79
N GLY A 457 -21.79 18.99 -18.57
CA GLY A 457 -20.66 18.64 -17.71
C GLY A 457 -21.01 18.70 -16.21
N LEU A 458 -20.13 18.14 -15.40
CA LEU A 458 -20.14 18.26 -13.94
C LEU A 458 -18.85 18.94 -13.49
N ILE A 459 -18.94 19.91 -12.59
CA ILE A 459 -17.78 20.45 -11.86
C ILE A 459 -17.81 19.90 -10.45
N VAL A 460 -16.72 19.24 -10.05
CA VAL A 460 -16.64 18.50 -8.78
C VAL A 460 -15.55 19.10 -7.91
N ALA A 461 -15.91 19.64 -6.75
CA ALA A 461 -14.95 19.95 -5.68
C ALA A 461 -14.71 18.66 -4.87
N GLY A 462 -13.73 17.88 -5.32
CA GLY A 462 -13.49 16.52 -4.86
C GLY A 462 -12.36 15.86 -5.66
N ASP A 463 -12.36 14.54 -5.76
CA ASP A 463 -11.35 13.75 -6.47
C ASP A 463 -11.97 12.48 -7.07
N GLY A 464 -11.15 11.49 -7.45
CA GLY A 464 -11.62 10.22 -8.01
C GLY A 464 -12.54 9.43 -7.09
N PHE A 465 -12.44 9.62 -5.77
CA PHE A 465 -13.35 9.00 -4.80
C PHE A 465 -14.78 9.59 -4.83
N ALA A 466 -15.00 10.69 -5.56
CA ALA A 466 -16.34 11.21 -5.86
C ALA A 466 -17.11 10.33 -6.85
N PHE A 467 -16.44 9.55 -7.70
CA PHE A 467 -17.11 8.76 -8.73
C PHE A 467 -18.05 7.68 -8.17
N PRO A 468 -17.65 6.86 -7.18
CA PRO A 468 -18.57 5.94 -6.53
C PRO A 468 -19.80 6.62 -5.92
N GLN A 469 -19.64 7.77 -5.26
CA GLN A 469 -20.76 8.53 -4.68
C GLN A 469 -21.69 9.08 -5.78
N MET A 470 -21.13 9.65 -6.84
CA MET A 470 -21.91 10.19 -7.97
C MET A 470 -22.62 9.09 -8.78
N LEU A 471 -22.03 7.90 -8.90
CA LEU A 471 -22.68 6.72 -9.51
C LEU A 471 -23.85 6.25 -8.65
N SER A 472 -23.66 6.13 -7.33
CA SER A 472 -24.74 5.80 -6.38
C SER A 472 -25.89 6.81 -6.43
N ALA A 473 -25.58 8.09 -6.69
CA ALA A 473 -26.57 9.14 -6.88
C ALA A 473 -27.11 9.24 -8.33
N SER A 474 -26.79 8.28 -9.20
CA SER A 474 -27.22 8.20 -10.60
C SER A 474 -26.82 9.39 -11.49
N MET A 475 -25.79 10.14 -11.11
CA MET A 475 -25.33 11.35 -11.82
C MET A 475 -24.46 11.04 -13.05
N LEU A 476 -23.88 9.84 -13.15
CA LEU A 476 -22.88 9.49 -14.16
C LEU A 476 -23.36 8.48 -15.22
N SER A 477 -24.67 8.20 -15.29
CA SER A 477 -25.25 7.18 -16.17
C SER A 477 -24.88 7.35 -17.65
N SER A 478 -24.82 8.60 -18.14
CA SER A 478 -24.42 8.96 -19.52
C SER A 478 -22.91 9.16 -19.71
N ALA A 479 -22.11 8.96 -18.66
CA ALA A 479 -20.68 9.27 -18.61
C ALA A 479 -20.33 10.71 -19.07
N PRO A 480 -20.94 11.75 -18.44
CA PRO A 480 -20.72 13.15 -18.79
C PRO A 480 -19.25 13.58 -18.60
N LEU A 481 -18.92 14.78 -19.08
CA LEU A 481 -17.62 15.38 -18.79
C LEU A 481 -17.55 15.74 -17.31
N VAL A 482 -16.59 15.18 -16.57
CA VAL A 482 -16.31 15.55 -15.18
C VAL A 482 -15.05 16.40 -15.13
N ARG A 483 -15.12 17.57 -14.49
CA ARG A 483 -13.97 18.45 -14.24
C ARG A 483 -13.80 18.66 -12.74
N TYR A 484 -12.58 18.49 -12.25
CA TYR A 484 -12.28 18.83 -10.86
C TYR A 484 -12.17 20.35 -10.70
N ALA A 485 -12.91 20.92 -9.74
CA ALA A 485 -12.98 22.36 -9.53
C ALA A 485 -11.60 22.98 -9.19
N GLN A 486 -10.76 22.22 -8.50
CA GLN A 486 -9.40 22.63 -8.14
C GLN A 486 -8.46 22.77 -9.34
N ASP A 487 -8.72 22.02 -10.43
CA ASP A 487 -7.93 22.06 -11.66
C ASP A 487 -8.41 23.15 -12.62
N VAL A 488 -9.62 23.69 -12.40
CA VAL A 488 -10.14 24.82 -13.17
C VAL A 488 -9.57 26.12 -12.58
N THR A 489 -8.93 26.92 -13.43
CA THR A 489 -8.40 28.22 -13.00
C THR A 489 -9.54 29.15 -12.57
N ALA A 490 -9.27 30.08 -11.65
CA ALA A 490 -10.28 31.06 -11.23
C ALA A 490 -10.85 31.87 -12.41
N LYS A 491 -10.03 32.15 -13.43
CA LYS A 491 -10.43 32.89 -14.62
C LYS A 491 -11.36 32.09 -15.54
N ASP A 492 -11.12 30.78 -15.65
CA ASP A 492 -11.87 29.92 -16.57
C ASP A 492 -13.12 29.31 -15.92
N PHE A 493 -13.35 29.58 -14.63
CA PHE A 493 -14.44 28.98 -13.86
C PHE A 493 -15.82 29.37 -14.38
N ALA A 494 -16.03 30.63 -14.77
CA ALA A 494 -17.31 31.07 -15.36
C ALA A 494 -17.66 30.29 -16.64
N LEU A 495 -16.69 30.11 -17.55
CA LEU A 495 -16.87 29.30 -18.75
C LEU A 495 -17.13 27.83 -18.41
N ALA A 496 -16.48 27.31 -17.37
CA ALA A 496 -16.74 25.95 -16.91
C ALA A 496 -18.18 25.80 -16.39
N LEU A 497 -18.71 26.79 -15.65
CA LEU A 497 -20.09 26.82 -15.18
C LEU A 497 -21.08 26.85 -16.34
N GLU A 498 -20.83 27.65 -17.38
CA GLU A 498 -21.66 27.66 -18.61
C GLU A 498 -21.68 26.30 -19.31
N GLN A 499 -20.60 25.51 -19.13
CA GLN A 499 -20.42 24.18 -19.69
C GLN A 499 -20.84 23.05 -18.74
N SER A 500 -21.50 23.38 -17.63
CA SER A 500 -21.85 22.40 -16.62
C SER A 500 -23.32 22.48 -16.26
N GLU A 501 -23.96 21.31 -16.18
CA GLU A 501 -25.34 21.21 -15.74
C GLU A 501 -25.45 21.37 -14.22
N ARG A 502 -24.40 20.99 -13.48
CA ARG A 502 -24.37 21.07 -12.02
C ARG A 502 -22.96 21.13 -11.44
N MET A 503 -22.90 21.58 -10.20
CA MET A 503 -21.75 21.50 -9.30
C MET A 503 -21.95 20.37 -8.30
N VAL A 504 -20.87 19.72 -7.90
CA VAL A 504 -20.88 18.66 -6.88
C VAL A 504 -19.80 18.96 -5.86
N LEU A 505 -20.18 19.17 -4.60
CA LEU A 505 -19.26 19.30 -3.48
C LEU A 505 -19.16 17.95 -2.77
N THR A 506 -17.95 17.43 -2.58
CA THR A 506 -17.77 16.14 -1.91
C THR A 506 -16.83 16.19 -0.72
N ASP A 507 -16.90 15.17 0.13
CA ASP A 507 -15.94 14.95 1.21
C ASP A 507 -14.72 14.12 0.79
N THR A 508 -14.50 13.87 -0.49
CA THR A 508 -13.69 12.74 -0.96
C THR A 508 -12.20 13.02 -1.14
N ASN A 509 -11.78 14.26 -1.42
CA ASN A 509 -10.35 14.62 -1.50
C ASN A 509 -9.74 14.73 -0.09
N MET A 510 -9.81 13.64 0.66
CA MET A 510 -9.45 13.54 2.07
C MET A 510 -7.94 13.59 2.24
N ARG A 511 -7.46 14.51 3.07
CA ARG A 511 -6.05 14.63 3.45
C ARG A 511 -5.62 13.45 4.33
N ARG A 512 -5.05 12.41 3.72
CA ARG A 512 -4.73 11.14 4.41
C ARG A 512 -3.42 10.54 3.90
N ASN A 513 -2.72 9.87 4.79
CA ASN A 513 -1.61 9.01 4.40
C ASN A 513 -2.15 7.71 3.79
N VAL A 514 -1.42 7.14 2.84
CA VAL A 514 -1.64 5.79 2.33
C VAL A 514 -0.95 4.80 3.25
N ILE A 515 -1.61 3.68 3.50
CA ILE A 515 -1.03 2.52 4.17
C ILE A 515 -0.56 1.59 3.04
N SER A 516 0.76 1.56 2.82
CA SER A 516 1.35 0.75 1.75
C SER A 516 1.01 -0.73 1.90
N ASN A 517 0.94 -1.43 0.76
CA ASN A 517 0.75 -2.87 0.68
C ASN A 517 -0.56 -3.39 1.30
N ARG A 518 -1.64 -2.59 1.20
CA ARG A 518 -2.96 -2.98 1.68
C ARG A 518 -4.06 -2.65 0.68
N LEU A 519 -4.94 -3.61 0.40
CA LEU A 519 -6.00 -3.47 -0.61
C LEU A 519 -7.32 -2.92 -0.04
N THR A 520 -7.66 -3.28 1.20
CA THR A 520 -8.78 -2.69 1.95
C THR A 520 -8.29 -2.00 3.21
N ALA A 521 -9.03 -1.01 3.72
CA ALA A 521 -8.55 -0.14 4.81
C ALA A 521 -7.15 0.45 4.53
N GLY A 522 -6.83 0.73 3.26
CA GLY A 522 -5.50 1.16 2.80
C GLY A 522 -5.19 2.65 2.99
N HIS A 523 -6.04 3.38 3.72
CA HIS A 523 -5.87 4.80 4.00
C HIS A 523 -5.88 5.04 5.50
N GLY A 524 -4.94 5.87 5.96
CA GLY A 524 -4.87 6.32 7.34
C GLY A 524 -6.00 7.27 7.74
N GLN A 525 -5.92 7.77 8.97
CA GLN A 525 -6.86 8.74 9.52
C GLN A 525 -6.84 10.08 8.78
N LEU A 526 -7.95 10.81 8.85
CA LEU A 526 -8.05 12.17 8.33
C LEU A 526 -7.10 13.09 9.11
N LEU A 527 -6.26 13.82 8.39
CA LEU A 527 -5.26 14.70 8.97
C LEU A 527 -5.76 16.14 9.05
N ALA A 528 -5.31 16.85 10.07
CA ALA A 528 -5.54 18.30 10.18
C ALA A 528 -4.74 19.07 9.11
N GLN A 529 -5.13 20.32 8.85
CA GLN A 529 -4.49 21.18 7.83
C GLN A 529 -2.98 21.37 8.06
N ASN A 530 -2.56 21.44 9.32
CA ASN A 530 -1.17 21.68 9.74
C ASN A 530 -0.37 20.38 9.97
N GLU A 531 -1.01 19.21 9.90
CA GLU A 531 -0.31 17.93 10.04
C GLU A 531 0.47 17.59 8.76
N LYS A 532 1.65 17.00 8.94
CA LYS A 532 2.52 16.59 7.84
C LYS A 532 1.87 15.43 7.08
N LEU A 533 1.65 15.64 5.79
CA LEU A 533 1.22 14.59 4.86
C LEU A 533 2.44 13.77 4.44
N GLY A 534 2.36 12.45 4.59
CA GLY A 534 3.31 11.48 4.06
C GLY A 534 2.93 11.05 2.64
N ALA A 535 3.26 9.80 2.29
CA ALA A 535 2.79 9.21 1.03
C ALA A 535 1.26 9.26 0.98
N THR A 536 0.69 9.73 -0.13
CA THR A 536 -0.73 10.07 -0.21
C THR A 536 -1.35 9.77 -1.57
N ARG A 537 -2.70 9.66 -1.60
CA ARG A 537 -3.52 9.74 -2.82
C ARG A 537 -4.34 11.03 -2.88
N THR A 538 -4.26 11.90 -1.87
CA THR A 538 -4.91 13.21 -1.88
C THR A 538 -4.38 14.04 -3.04
N LEU A 539 -5.27 14.67 -3.80
CA LEU A 539 -4.90 15.52 -4.93
C LEU A 539 -4.63 16.96 -4.48
N GLY A 540 -3.70 17.60 -5.17
CA GLY A 540 -3.29 18.99 -4.90
C GLY A 540 -2.50 19.16 -3.60
N SER A 541 -1.96 20.37 -3.39
CA SER A 541 -1.23 20.75 -2.17
C SER A 541 -1.95 21.80 -1.32
N LYS A 542 -2.93 22.50 -1.91
CA LYS A 542 -3.73 23.52 -1.21
C LYS A 542 -4.79 22.81 -0.37
N THR A 543 -4.73 23.01 0.94
CA THR A 543 -5.66 22.37 1.89
C THR A 543 -7.10 22.89 1.80
N ASN A 544 -7.32 24.06 1.17
CA ASN A 544 -8.67 24.52 0.84
C ASN A 544 -9.33 23.62 -0.22
N ASP A 545 -8.55 22.94 -1.06
CA ASP A 545 -9.07 22.01 -2.07
C ASP A 545 -9.22 20.57 -1.52
N GLN A 546 -9.01 20.38 -0.22
CA GLN A 546 -8.99 19.09 0.46
C GLN A 546 -10.02 19.05 1.59
N THR A 547 -10.53 17.85 1.86
CA THR A 547 -11.22 17.56 3.12
C THR A 547 -10.17 17.37 4.21
N VAL A 548 -10.28 18.09 5.32
CA VAL A 548 -9.32 18.04 6.45
C VAL A 548 -10.03 17.81 7.76
N ARG A 549 -9.30 17.30 8.76
CA ARG A 549 -9.80 17.14 10.12
C ARG A 549 -9.79 18.48 10.86
N GLU A 550 -10.85 18.75 11.60
CA GLU A 550 -10.93 19.78 12.63
C GLU A 550 -11.29 19.10 13.94
N ASP A 551 -10.57 19.44 15.01
CA ASP A 551 -10.77 18.89 16.35
C ASP A 551 -11.38 20.01 17.21
N GLU A 552 -12.56 19.79 17.82
CA GLU A 552 -13.26 20.83 18.59
C GLU A 552 -12.95 20.78 20.08
N ILE A 553 -13.34 19.68 20.76
CA ILE A 553 -13.26 19.58 22.23
C ILE A 553 -11.92 18.98 22.66
N ILE A 554 -11.52 17.89 22.01
CA ILE A 554 -10.29 17.14 22.30
C ILE A 554 -9.55 16.86 20.99
N ALA A 555 -8.30 17.31 20.91
CA ALA A 555 -7.36 16.87 19.89
C ALA A 555 -6.48 15.73 20.46
N VAL A 556 -6.48 14.58 19.79
CA VAL A 556 -5.74 13.40 20.25
C VAL A 556 -4.49 13.16 19.40
N SER A 557 -3.37 12.87 20.06
CA SER A 557 -2.13 12.44 19.41
C SER A 557 -1.60 11.17 20.05
N THR A 558 -1.09 10.26 19.21
CA THR A 558 -0.51 8.98 19.65
C THR A 558 0.91 8.83 19.15
N THR A 559 1.75 8.10 19.88
CA THR A 559 3.07 7.70 19.37
C THR A 559 2.98 6.75 18.19
N LYS A 560 1.93 5.92 18.16
CA LYS A 560 1.65 4.94 17.10
C LYS A 560 0.20 4.50 17.15
N SER A 561 -0.41 4.21 16.01
CA SER A 561 -1.75 3.59 15.90
C SER A 561 -1.68 2.46 14.86
N GLY A 562 -1.66 1.20 15.32
CA GLY A 562 -1.39 0.03 14.48
C GLY A 562 -0.16 -0.77 14.88
N GLY A 563 0.26 -1.64 13.97
CA GLY A 563 1.29 -2.67 14.20
C GLY A 563 2.68 -2.28 13.79
N VAL A 564 3.66 -3.12 14.11
CA VAL A 564 5.08 -2.88 13.80
C VAL A 564 5.27 -2.49 12.34
N PHE A 565 4.50 -3.12 11.44
CA PHE A 565 4.66 -3.02 10.00
C PHE A 565 3.61 -2.16 9.27
N PHE A 566 2.50 -1.79 9.91
CA PHE A 566 1.41 -1.06 9.25
C PHE A 566 0.56 -0.26 10.25
N ASP A 567 -0.05 0.82 9.78
CA ASP A 567 -1.02 1.59 10.57
C ASP A 567 -2.40 0.90 10.56
N LEU A 568 -3.19 1.14 11.61
CA LEU A 568 -4.57 0.66 11.72
C LEU A 568 -5.51 1.87 11.79
N PRO A 569 -6.22 2.21 10.71
CA PRO A 569 -7.06 3.40 10.71
C PRO A 569 -8.23 3.23 11.70
N TYR A 570 -8.86 2.05 11.76
CA TYR A 570 -9.87 1.71 12.77
C TYR A 570 -9.31 1.44 14.19
N GLY A 571 -8.03 1.71 14.42
CA GLY A 571 -7.35 1.63 15.72
C GLY A 571 -6.78 2.96 16.19
N SER A 572 -7.32 4.08 15.69
CA SER A 572 -6.88 5.46 15.99
C SER A 572 -7.01 5.82 17.47
N GLY A 573 -6.18 6.77 17.92
CA GLY A 573 -6.27 7.37 19.25
C GLY A 573 -7.61 8.01 19.57
N ASN A 574 -8.31 8.58 18.58
CA ASN A 574 -9.61 9.23 18.78
C ASN A 574 -10.66 8.28 19.36
N PHE A 575 -10.58 6.98 19.01
CA PHE A 575 -11.49 5.97 19.52
C PHE A 575 -11.31 5.66 21.00
N ALA A 576 -10.17 6.03 21.61
CA ALA A 576 -10.04 5.95 23.06
C ALA A 576 -10.76 7.09 23.79
N PHE A 577 -11.44 7.99 23.08
CA PHE A 577 -12.17 9.14 23.64
C PHE A 577 -13.55 9.32 22.97
N ASP A 578 -14.11 8.30 22.31
CA ASP A 578 -15.36 8.45 21.55
C ASP A 578 -16.62 8.02 22.35
N GLY A 579 -16.42 7.46 23.55
CA GLY A 579 -17.46 6.97 24.43
C GLY A 579 -17.99 5.57 24.09
N ASP A 580 -17.39 4.85 23.14
CA ASP A 580 -17.80 3.51 22.71
C ASP A 580 -16.76 2.44 23.09
N LEU A 581 -17.10 1.58 24.05
CA LEU A 581 -16.22 0.50 24.50
C LEU A 581 -15.92 -0.57 23.44
N ALA A 582 -16.65 -0.60 22.31
CA ALA A 582 -16.40 -1.49 21.18
C ALA A 582 -15.28 -0.96 20.26
N THR A 583 -14.98 0.34 20.34
CA THR A 583 -13.91 0.98 19.58
C THR A 583 -12.72 1.23 20.52
N GLY A 584 -11.56 1.57 19.97
CA GLY A 584 -10.42 1.90 20.80
C GLY A 584 -9.12 2.11 20.05
N TRP A 585 -8.16 2.73 20.74
CA TRP A 585 -6.79 2.85 20.27
C TRP A 585 -6.08 1.49 20.33
N ARG A 586 -5.55 1.02 19.20
CA ARG A 586 -4.90 -0.31 19.06
C ARG A 586 -3.44 -0.17 18.65
N PHE A 587 -2.54 -0.87 19.35
CA PHE A 587 -1.09 -0.76 19.14
C PHE A 587 -0.33 -1.91 19.80
N GLY A 588 1.00 -1.94 19.62
CA GLY A 588 1.89 -2.65 20.54
C GLY A 588 2.06 -4.16 20.31
N ASP A 589 1.71 -4.65 19.12
CA ASP A 589 2.03 -6.00 18.66
C ASP A 589 3.54 -6.29 18.77
N PHE A 590 3.89 -7.58 18.78
CA PHE A 590 5.28 -8.05 18.94
C PHE A 590 6.03 -7.46 20.15
N GLY A 591 5.32 -7.20 21.26
CA GLY A 591 5.92 -6.69 22.49
C GLY A 591 6.33 -5.21 22.43
N THR A 592 5.83 -4.45 21.45
CA THR A 592 6.17 -3.03 21.28
C THR A 592 5.26 -2.06 22.05
N GLY A 593 4.32 -2.59 22.85
CA GLY A 593 3.38 -1.83 23.68
C GLY A 593 4.03 -0.95 24.75
N PRO A 594 5.02 -1.42 25.54
CA PRO A 594 5.69 -0.59 26.54
C PRO A 594 6.34 0.65 25.93
N GLY A 595 6.10 1.82 26.55
CA GLY A 595 6.64 3.10 26.11
C GLY A 595 5.70 3.89 25.20
N GLN A 596 4.72 3.25 24.56
CA GLN A 596 3.71 3.93 23.74
C GLN A 596 2.85 4.86 24.58
N SER A 597 2.41 5.97 23.99
CA SER A 597 1.59 6.95 24.70
C SER A 597 0.55 7.61 23.83
N ILE A 598 -0.56 7.97 24.46
CA ILE A 598 -1.65 8.77 23.92
C ILE A 598 -1.75 10.08 24.73
N THR A 599 -1.92 11.19 24.03
CA THR A 599 -2.05 12.53 24.61
C THR A 599 -3.32 13.18 24.09
N ALA A 600 -4.22 13.56 24.99
CA ALA A 600 -5.38 14.38 24.72
C ALA A 600 -5.07 15.84 25.06
N THR A 601 -5.36 16.73 24.12
CA THR A 601 -5.26 18.19 24.28
C THR A 601 -6.67 18.76 24.30
N PHE A 602 -7.05 19.40 25.41
CA PHE A 602 -8.34 20.05 25.58
C PHE A 602 -8.26 21.48 25.02
N ASP A 603 -9.31 21.92 24.33
CA ASP A 603 -9.39 23.30 23.82
C ASP A 603 -9.33 24.32 24.97
N GLU A 604 -10.13 24.08 26.01
CA GLU A 604 -10.16 24.88 27.23
C GLU A 604 -9.33 24.28 28.38
N LEU A 605 -9.06 25.10 29.40
CA LEU A 605 -8.38 24.65 30.61
C LEU A 605 -9.34 23.82 31.49
N THR A 606 -9.27 22.50 31.36
CA THR A 606 -10.18 21.56 32.04
C THR A 606 -9.71 21.20 33.45
N ALA A 607 -10.62 21.24 34.43
CA ALA A 607 -10.39 20.70 35.78
C ALA A 607 -10.62 19.18 35.77
N ILE A 608 -9.54 18.40 35.90
CA ILE A 608 -9.59 16.94 35.81
C ILE A 608 -9.78 16.37 37.22
N GLU A 609 -11.00 15.94 37.52
CA GLU A 609 -11.31 15.31 38.81
C GLU A 609 -10.87 13.85 38.83
N SER A 610 -11.32 13.07 37.86
CA SER A 610 -10.95 11.67 37.72
C SER A 610 -10.85 11.26 36.26
N VAL A 611 -10.02 10.25 36.00
CA VAL A 611 -9.83 9.64 34.69
C VAL A 611 -10.27 8.19 34.79
N GLN A 612 -11.17 7.77 33.90
CA GLN A 612 -11.62 6.39 33.82
C GLN A 612 -11.01 5.74 32.59
N ILE A 613 -10.39 4.57 32.73
CA ILE A 613 -9.68 3.89 31.66
C ILE A 613 -10.23 2.48 31.51
N ALA A 614 -10.66 2.12 30.31
CA ALA A 614 -11.04 0.77 29.94
C ALA A 614 -10.03 0.23 28.91
N GLN A 615 -9.58 -1.01 29.10
CA GLN A 615 -8.76 -1.68 28.09
C GLN A 615 -9.62 -2.49 27.13
N MET A 616 -9.16 -2.60 25.89
CA MET A 616 -9.75 -3.48 24.89
C MET A 616 -9.09 -4.85 24.99
N LYS A 617 -9.88 -5.92 25.18
CA LYS A 617 -9.37 -7.29 25.13
C LYS A 617 -9.31 -7.75 23.68
N ILE A 618 -8.10 -7.79 23.12
CA ILE A 618 -7.85 -8.21 21.73
C ILE A 618 -7.27 -9.63 21.67
N GLY A 619 -6.43 -10.00 22.63
CA GLY A 619 -5.82 -11.32 22.73
C GLY A 619 -5.30 -11.59 24.15
N GLU A 620 -4.36 -12.51 24.28
CA GLU A 620 -3.80 -12.95 25.57
C GLU A 620 -2.90 -11.88 26.22
N VAL A 621 -2.15 -11.12 25.41
CA VAL A 621 -1.36 -9.99 25.92
C VAL A 621 -2.29 -8.81 26.22
N VAL A 622 -2.20 -8.30 27.46
CA VAL A 622 -2.98 -7.18 27.99
C VAL A 622 -2.08 -6.09 28.57
N ILE A 623 -2.62 -4.88 28.74
CA ILE A 623 -1.90 -3.79 29.41
C ILE A 623 -1.93 -4.03 30.92
N ASN A 624 -0.76 -4.11 31.55
CA ASN A 624 -0.65 -4.36 32.99
C ASN A 624 -0.58 -3.05 33.78
N GLU A 625 0.26 -2.10 33.34
CA GLU A 625 0.48 -0.85 34.07
C GLU A 625 0.60 0.35 33.13
N VAL A 626 -0.03 1.46 33.52
CA VAL A 626 0.02 2.75 32.83
C VAL A 626 0.44 3.86 33.79
N GLU A 627 1.08 4.90 33.24
CA GLU A 627 1.37 6.16 33.92
C GLU A 627 0.53 7.26 33.27
N VAL A 628 -0.36 7.88 34.05
CA VAL A 628 -1.23 8.98 33.61
C VAL A 628 -0.72 10.28 34.21
N SER A 629 -0.65 11.33 33.39
CA SER A 629 -0.11 12.62 33.81
C SER A 629 -0.94 13.80 33.28
N ALA A 630 -1.20 14.77 34.17
CA ALA A 630 -1.92 16.01 33.88
C ALA A 630 -1.55 17.09 34.92
N GLY A 631 -1.40 18.34 34.47
CA GLY A 631 -1.12 19.50 35.33
C GLY A 631 0.00 19.30 36.36
N GLY A 632 1.08 18.59 35.98
CA GLY A 632 2.22 18.28 36.86
C GLY A 632 2.04 17.07 37.77
N LYS A 633 0.81 16.57 37.97
CA LYS A 633 0.53 15.34 38.71
C LYS A 633 0.78 14.12 37.82
N LYS A 634 1.40 13.07 38.37
CA LYS A 634 1.60 11.77 37.73
C LYS A 634 1.08 10.67 38.63
N VAL A 635 0.34 9.73 38.07
CA VAL A 635 -0.21 8.58 38.78
C VAL A 635 0.06 7.32 37.98
N THR A 636 0.72 6.35 38.60
CA THR A 636 0.89 5.02 38.03
C THR A 636 -0.24 4.12 38.53
N ALA A 637 -0.89 3.40 37.62
CA ALA A 637 -2.01 2.52 37.93
C ALA A 637 -1.92 1.19 37.19
N LYS A 638 -2.23 0.10 37.89
CA LYS A 638 -2.49 -1.20 37.27
C LYS A 638 -3.87 -1.23 36.64
N LEU A 639 -3.97 -1.73 35.41
CA LEU A 639 -5.23 -1.89 34.70
C LEU A 639 -5.75 -3.33 34.90
N PRO A 640 -7.06 -3.52 35.16
CA PRO A 640 -7.66 -4.85 35.21
C PRO A 640 -7.81 -5.43 33.80
N ALA A 641 -7.74 -6.76 33.66
CA ALA A 641 -7.93 -7.45 32.38
C ALA A 641 -9.28 -7.12 31.68
N SER A 642 -10.30 -6.75 32.47
CA SER A 642 -11.60 -6.27 32.00
C SER A 642 -12.18 -5.23 32.96
N GLY A 643 -13.13 -4.43 32.48
CA GLY A 643 -13.79 -3.38 33.26
C GLY A 643 -13.06 -2.03 33.23
N ILE A 644 -13.49 -1.13 34.11
CA ILE A 644 -13.06 0.28 34.12
C ILE A 644 -12.17 0.55 35.34
N LYS A 645 -10.99 1.12 35.12
CA LYS A 645 -10.11 1.64 36.18
C LYS A 645 -10.31 3.13 36.36
N LYS A 646 -10.78 3.55 37.53
CA LYS A 646 -10.86 4.97 37.92
C LYS A 646 -9.58 5.43 38.62
N ILE A 647 -9.05 6.60 38.24
CA ILE A 647 -7.87 7.26 38.80
C ILE A 647 -8.26 8.66 39.26
N ASP A 648 -7.96 9.02 40.50
CA ASP A 648 -8.29 10.32 41.07
C ASP A 648 -7.17 11.35 40.83
N PHE A 649 -7.53 12.45 40.18
CA PHE A 649 -6.66 13.59 39.90
C PHE A 649 -6.91 14.77 40.85
N GLY A 650 -8.05 14.83 41.56
CA GLY A 650 -8.31 15.83 42.59
C GLY A 650 -8.54 17.25 42.06
N GLY A 651 -9.05 17.38 40.83
CA GLY A 651 -9.41 18.67 40.23
C GLY A 651 -8.26 19.46 39.64
N VAL A 652 -7.15 18.79 39.30
CA VAL A 652 -5.98 19.44 38.67
C VAL A 652 -6.40 20.07 37.34
N LYS A 653 -6.12 21.37 37.16
CA LYS A 653 -6.38 22.08 35.92
C LYS A 653 -5.26 21.82 34.91
N SER A 654 -5.62 21.33 33.72
CA SER A 654 -4.65 21.03 32.66
C SER A 654 -5.29 21.15 31.29
N LYS A 655 -4.53 21.63 30.30
CA LYS A 655 -4.88 21.52 28.88
C LYS A 655 -4.48 20.18 28.27
N ASN A 656 -3.68 19.37 28.98
CA ASN A 656 -3.16 18.12 28.45
C ASN A 656 -3.36 16.97 29.45
N LEU A 657 -3.76 15.81 28.94
CA LEU A 657 -3.72 14.54 29.63
C LEU A 657 -2.86 13.59 28.80
N LYS A 658 -1.86 12.97 29.42
CA LYS A 658 -1.02 11.95 28.76
C LYS A 658 -1.07 10.65 29.52
N LEU A 659 -1.39 9.56 28.81
CA LEU A 659 -1.29 8.19 29.28
C LEU A 659 -0.12 7.51 28.57
N LYS A 660 0.78 6.89 29.33
CA LYS A 660 1.92 6.11 28.83
C LYS A 660 1.84 4.68 29.34
N VAL A 661 1.98 3.72 28.44
CA VAL A 661 2.08 2.29 28.81
C VAL A 661 3.44 2.00 29.42
N LYS A 662 3.45 1.38 30.60
CA LYS A 662 4.67 1.03 31.33
C LYS A 662 5.04 -0.44 31.16
N SER A 663 4.05 -1.32 31.22
CA SER A 663 4.24 -2.76 31.01
C SER A 663 2.98 -3.43 30.48
N THR A 664 3.18 -4.56 29.81
CA THR A 664 2.15 -5.52 29.39
C THR A 664 2.33 -6.84 30.16
N SER A 665 1.31 -7.70 30.15
CA SER A 665 1.36 -9.04 30.73
C SER A 665 0.65 -10.05 29.82
N GLY A 666 1.05 -11.31 29.87
CA GLY A 666 0.56 -12.38 29.00
C GLY A 666 1.59 -12.79 27.96
N ASP A 667 1.39 -13.96 27.35
CA ASP A 667 2.27 -14.51 26.32
C ASP A 667 1.60 -14.36 24.95
N GLY A 668 2.35 -13.85 23.96
CA GLY A 668 1.85 -13.68 22.60
C GLY A 668 2.38 -12.44 21.89
N PHE A 669 1.91 -12.22 20.67
CA PHE A 669 2.32 -11.11 19.81
C PHE A 669 1.15 -10.22 19.37
N ASN A 670 -0.05 -10.42 19.95
CA ASN A 670 -1.24 -9.65 19.60
C ASN A 670 -1.11 -8.16 19.95
N PHE A 671 -1.96 -7.36 19.33
CA PHE A 671 -2.20 -5.97 19.73
C PHE A 671 -2.72 -5.87 21.16
N VAL A 672 -2.35 -4.80 21.85
CA VAL A 672 -3.05 -4.29 23.03
C VAL A 672 -3.90 -3.08 22.64
N GLY A 673 -4.88 -2.72 23.46
CA GLY A 673 -5.67 -1.53 23.18
C GLY A 673 -6.32 -0.89 24.39
N ILE A 674 -6.67 0.38 24.23
CA ILE A 674 -7.44 1.17 25.19
C ILE A 674 -8.75 1.51 24.51
N SER A 675 -9.86 0.99 25.04
CA SER A 675 -11.18 1.24 24.49
C SER A 675 -11.72 2.60 24.88
N GLU A 676 -11.45 3.07 26.10
CA GLU A 676 -11.99 4.35 26.56
C GLU A 676 -11.07 4.99 27.60
N ILE A 677 -10.91 6.31 27.50
CA ILE A 677 -10.27 7.22 28.45
C ILE A 677 -11.27 8.35 28.71
N ASN A 678 -12.17 8.14 29.66
CA ASN A 678 -13.18 9.13 29.97
C ASN A 678 -12.64 10.19 30.94
N VAL A 679 -12.74 11.46 30.53
CA VAL A 679 -12.43 12.63 31.38
C VAL A 679 -13.64 13.54 31.41
N ASN A 680 -14.34 13.58 32.53
CA ASN A 680 -15.53 14.41 32.74
C ASN A 680 -16.61 14.26 31.65
N GLY A 681 -16.69 13.10 30.98
CA GLY A 681 -17.63 12.87 29.88
C GLY A 681 -17.28 13.60 28.56
N LEU A 682 -16.11 14.23 28.45
CA LEU A 682 -15.66 14.85 27.21
C LEU A 682 -15.28 13.79 26.17
N THR A 683 -15.64 14.04 24.91
CA THR A 683 -15.39 13.15 23.77
C THR A 683 -14.50 13.81 22.72
N ALA A 684 -13.72 13.00 22.01
CA ALA A 684 -13.04 13.42 20.78
C ALA A 684 -14.00 13.24 19.60
N GLU A 685 -14.33 14.35 18.95
CA GLU A 685 -15.28 14.40 17.83
C GLU A 685 -14.57 15.03 16.63
N PRO A 686 -13.80 14.24 15.86
CA PRO A 686 -13.11 14.75 14.69
C PRO A 686 -14.13 15.10 13.60
N VAL A 687 -14.18 16.38 13.22
CA VAL A 687 -15.05 16.89 12.17
C VAL A 687 -14.29 16.89 10.85
N ALA A 688 -14.90 16.36 9.79
CA ALA A 688 -14.33 16.47 8.45
C ALA A 688 -14.85 17.75 7.76
N ARG A 689 -13.99 18.77 7.67
CA ARG A 689 -14.29 19.99 6.91
C ARG A 689 -14.09 19.72 5.42
N LEU A 690 -15.16 19.82 4.63
CA LEU A 690 -15.17 19.69 3.17
C LEU A 690 -14.37 20.82 2.48
N PRO A 691 -13.93 20.63 1.23
CA PRO A 691 -13.19 21.64 0.48
C PRO A 691 -13.90 23.01 0.42
N LEU A 692 -13.11 24.08 0.51
CA LEU A 692 -13.54 25.46 0.31
C LEU A 692 -13.38 25.91 -1.14
N THR A 693 -13.07 24.98 -2.07
CA THR A 693 -12.78 25.29 -3.48
C THR A 693 -13.83 26.17 -4.12
N PHE A 694 -15.12 25.89 -3.93
CA PHE A 694 -16.19 26.71 -4.50
C PHE A 694 -16.28 28.11 -3.88
N SER A 695 -16.00 28.25 -2.59
CA SER A 695 -15.91 29.58 -1.96
C SER A 695 -14.76 30.37 -2.57
N ASP A 696 -13.57 29.76 -2.68
CA ASP A 696 -12.40 30.37 -3.32
C ASP A 696 -12.67 30.75 -4.79
N ARG A 697 -13.40 29.91 -5.55
CA ARG A 697 -13.77 30.20 -6.95
C ARG A 697 -14.79 31.31 -7.05
N TRP A 698 -15.82 31.31 -6.20
CA TRP A 698 -16.86 32.33 -6.17
C TRP A 698 -16.30 33.73 -5.88
N GLU A 699 -15.33 33.84 -4.96
CA GLU A 699 -14.70 35.13 -4.65
C GLU A 699 -14.04 35.78 -5.87
N ALA A 700 -13.50 34.97 -6.78
CA ALA A 700 -12.85 35.42 -7.99
C ALA A 700 -13.80 35.71 -9.16
N LEU A 701 -15.08 35.35 -9.06
CA LEU A 701 -16.09 35.63 -10.09
C LEU A 701 -16.52 37.10 -10.05
N ASP A 702 -16.81 37.65 -11.22
CA ASP A 702 -17.51 38.93 -11.35
C ASP A 702 -19.01 38.78 -11.07
N ALA A 703 -19.77 39.88 -11.18
CA ALA A 703 -21.20 39.85 -10.86
C ALA A 703 -22.01 38.86 -11.73
N GLU A 704 -21.63 38.71 -13.00
CA GLU A 704 -22.32 37.80 -13.92
C GLU A 704 -21.97 36.34 -13.61
N GLY A 705 -20.70 36.04 -13.38
CA GLY A 705 -20.25 34.71 -12.97
C GLY A 705 -20.86 34.28 -11.63
N ARG A 706 -21.01 35.20 -10.66
CA ARG A 706 -21.69 34.91 -9.38
C ARG A 706 -23.16 34.60 -9.57
N ARG A 707 -23.86 35.34 -10.44
CA ARG A 707 -25.24 35.05 -10.80
C ARG A 707 -25.38 33.68 -11.46
N LEU A 708 -24.46 33.33 -12.36
CA LEU A 708 -24.42 32.00 -12.97
C LEU A 708 -24.19 30.91 -11.93
N PHE A 709 -23.23 31.10 -11.02
CA PHE A 709 -22.95 30.17 -9.92
C PHE A 709 -24.21 29.91 -9.08
N GLU A 710 -24.91 30.97 -8.65
CA GLU A 710 -26.14 30.89 -7.86
C GLU A 710 -27.26 30.13 -8.59
N GLN A 711 -27.32 30.24 -9.92
CA GLN A 711 -28.32 29.54 -10.75
C GLN A 711 -27.93 28.09 -11.09
N THR A 712 -26.65 27.76 -11.12
CA THR A 712 -26.18 26.39 -11.38
C THR A 712 -26.58 25.48 -10.20
N PRO A 713 -27.33 24.38 -10.44
CA PRO A 713 -27.66 23.40 -9.41
C PRO A 713 -26.41 22.86 -8.70
N MET A 714 -26.54 22.58 -7.40
CA MET A 714 -25.44 22.02 -6.60
C MET A 714 -25.91 20.85 -5.76
N ASP A 715 -25.18 19.75 -5.83
CA ASP A 715 -25.34 18.59 -4.97
C ASP A 715 -24.17 18.50 -3.98
N ILE A 716 -24.44 18.03 -2.76
CA ILE A 716 -23.42 17.77 -1.74
C ILE A 716 -23.45 16.29 -1.41
N LEU A 717 -22.38 15.58 -1.76
CA LEU A 717 -22.26 14.14 -1.55
C LEU A 717 -21.24 13.86 -0.46
N MET A 718 -21.62 13.03 0.51
CA MET A 718 -20.79 12.75 1.68
C MET A 718 -21.00 11.31 2.13
N SER A 719 -19.95 10.68 2.63
CA SER A 719 -20.03 9.30 3.10
C SER A 719 -19.06 9.04 4.25
N ARG A 720 -19.44 8.15 5.17
CA ARG A 720 -18.51 7.63 6.17
C ARG A 720 -17.50 6.69 5.56
N VAL A 721 -16.32 6.61 6.18
CA VAL A 721 -15.30 5.61 5.82
C VAL A 721 -15.53 4.32 6.62
N LEU A 722 -16.14 3.34 5.96
CA LEU A 722 -16.50 2.04 6.55
C LEU A 722 -15.38 0.98 6.47
N ASN A 723 -14.42 1.15 5.55
CA ASN A 723 -13.37 0.18 5.19
C ASN A 723 -13.85 -1.14 4.56
N THR A 724 -14.71 -1.93 5.20
CA THR A 724 -15.28 -3.15 4.60
C THR A 724 -16.76 -3.30 4.96
N GLU A 725 -17.41 -4.37 4.50
CA GLU A 725 -18.76 -4.74 4.96
C GLU A 725 -18.83 -4.99 6.48
N SER A 726 -17.70 -5.35 7.11
CA SER A 726 -17.61 -5.55 8.55
C SER A 726 -17.82 -4.23 9.29
N THR A 727 -18.43 -4.31 10.48
CA THR A 727 -18.58 -3.14 11.37
C THR A 727 -17.41 -3.00 12.34
N GLY A 728 -16.53 -4.01 12.42
CA GLY A 728 -15.43 -4.07 13.39
C GLY A 728 -14.18 -3.29 12.98
N ASP A 729 -14.15 -2.81 11.75
CA ASP A 729 -13.02 -2.10 11.13
C ASP A 729 -13.43 -0.73 10.56
N ASP A 730 -14.51 -0.10 11.03
CA ASP A 730 -14.86 1.26 10.62
C ASP A 730 -13.76 2.28 10.98
N SER A 731 -13.29 3.05 10.00
CA SER A 731 -12.37 4.18 10.24
C SER A 731 -13.07 5.41 10.82
N GLU A 732 -14.38 5.52 10.64
CA GLU A 732 -15.23 6.58 11.18
C GLU A 732 -16.39 5.92 11.92
N THR A 733 -16.58 6.19 13.22
CA THR A 733 -17.68 5.62 14.04
C THR A 733 -18.85 6.57 14.19
N ARG A 734 -18.69 7.84 13.80
CA ARG A 734 -19.75 8.85 13.66
C ARG A 734 -19.69 9.52 12.27
N PHE A 735 -20.78 10.17 11.85
CA PHE A 735 -20.81 10.96 10.63
C PHE A 735 -20.87 12.44 11.00
N ASP A 736 -19.74 13.12 10.89
CA ASP A 736 -19.63 14.55 11.19
C ASP A 736 -18.88 15.27 10.07
N ARG A 737 -19.52 16.28 9.49
CA ARG A 737 -19.10 16.99 8.29
C ARG A 737 -19.41 18.47 8.43
N ARG A 738 -18.44 19.31 8.05
CA ARG A 738 -18.59 20.78 7.98
C ARG A 738 -18.36 21.26 6.57
N PHE A 739 -19.30 22.00 6.01
CA PHE A 739 -19.15 22.66 4.71
C PHE A 739 -19.59 24.12 4.78
N THR A 740 -19.15 24.90 3.80
CA THR A 740 -19.49 26.32 3.67
C THR A 740 -19.83 26.62 2.23
N LEU A 741 -20.92 27.36 2.02
CA LEU A 741 -21.39 27.79 0.71
C LEU A 741 -21.36 29.33 0.66
N PRO A 742 -20.98 29.94 -0.48
CA PRO A 742 -20.94 31.38 -0.63
C PRO A 742 -22.33 32.01 -0.83
N ASP A 743 -23.34 31.20 -1.13
CA ASP A 743 -24.71 31.61 -1.43
C ASP A 743 -25.74 30.80 -0.62
N SER A 744 -26.99 31.29 -0.61
CA SER A 744 -28.12 30.63 0.07
C SER A 744 -28.84 29.69 -0.89
N ARG A 745 -29.11 28.46 -0.45
CA ARG A 745 -29.74 27.40 -1.26
C ARG A 745 -30.65 26.53 -0.43
N ASP A 746 -31.67 25.97 -1.08
CA ASP A 746 -32.56 24.96 -0.50
C ASP A 746 -32.09 23.56 -0.93
N PHE A 747 -31.98 22.64 0.04
CA PHE A 747 -31.55 21.26 -0.20
C PHE A 747 -32.61 20.24 0.21
N THR A 748 -32.74 19.17 -0.58
CA THR A 748 -33.42 17.94 -0.15
C THR A 748 -32.37 17.00 0.42
N VAL A 749 -32.60 16.48 1.62
CA VAL A 749 -31.66 15.56 2.27
C VAL A 749 -32.16 14.12 2.16
N THR A 750 -31.31 13.25 1.65
CA THR A 750 -31.52 11.80 1.59
C THR A 750 -30.25 11.09 2.06
N GLY A 751 -30.36 9.87 2.56
CA GLY A 751 -29.18 9.10 2.92
C GLY A 751 -29.47 7.65 3.23
N ASP A 752 -28.47 6.82 3.00
CA ASP A 752 -28.46 5.40 3.34
C ASP A 752 -27.75 5.17 4.68
N VAL A 753 -28.22 4.19 5.44
CA VAL A 753 -27.65 3.84 6.75
C VAL A 753 -27.28 2.37 6.80
N ARG A 754 -26.12 2.06 7.39
CA ARG A 754 -25.75 0.68 7.72
C ARG A 754 -26.25 0.35 9.12
N VAL A 755 -27.14 -0.63 9.23
CA VAL A 755 -27.71 -1.07 10.52
C VAL A 755 -26.66 -1.88 11.30
N ARG A 756 -26.44 -1.54 12.57
CA ARG A 756 -25.68 -2.38 13.51
C ARG A 756 -26.63 -3.39 14.16
N GLY A 757 -26.39 -4.69 14.00
CA GLY A 757 -27.21 -5.76 14.58
C GLY A 757 -28.30 -6.27 13.64
N SER A 758 -29.46 -6.67 14.18
CA SER A 758 -30.54 -7.29 13.39
C SER A 758 -31.20 -6.29 12.43
N VAL A 759 -31.05 -6.54 11.14
CA VAL A 759 -31.75 -5.82 10.06
C VAL A 759 -33.26 -6.01 10.15
N GLU A 760 -33.73 -7.20 10.54
CA GLU A 760 -35.16 -7.48 10.72
C GLU A 760 -35.76 -6.62 11.84
N GLY A 761 -35.07 -6.54 12.99
CA GLY A 761 -35.49 -5.70 14.11
C GLY A 761 -35.52 -4.20 13.75
N ALA A 762 -34.58 -3.74 12.92
CA ALA A 762 -34.59 -2.38 12.40
C ALA A 762 -35.79 -2.12 11.47
N TYR A 763 -36.07 -3.03 10.53
CA TYR A 763 -37.26 -2.94 9.68
C TYR A 763 -38.55 -2.91 10.49
N ASP A 764 -38.66 -3.75 11.51
CA ASP A 764 -39.85 -3.82 12.34
C ASP A 764 -40.04 -2.56 13.19
N SER A 765 -38.95 -2.04 13.76
CA SER A 765 -38.96 -0.77 14.50
C SER A 765 -39.39 0.39 13.61
N LEU A 766 -38.85 0.48 12.38
CA LEU A 766 -39.20 1.51 11.40
C LEU A 766 -40.64 1.39 10.89
N ALA A 767 -41.17 0.17 10.83
CA ALA A 767 -42.58 -0.09 10.50
C ALA A 767 -43.53 0.18 11.69
N GLY A 768 -43.02 0.60 12.85
CA GLY A 768 -43.80 0.92 14.04
C GLY A 768 -44.29 -0.29 14.83
N HIS A 769 -43.69 -1.47 14.63
CA HIS A 769 -44.04 -2.67 15.39
C HIS A 769 -43.50 -2.61 16.84
N SER A 770 -44.22 -3.25 17.77
CA SER A 770 -43.82 -3.29 19.18
C SER A 770 -42.55 -4.09 19.39
N ASN A 771 -41.63 -3.56 20.18
CA ASN A 771 -40.43 -4.28 20.62
C ASN A 771 -40.70 -5.36 21.68
N SER A 772 -41.94 -5.48 22.17
CA SER A 772 -42.30 -6.51 23.15
C SER A 772 -42.35 -7.90 22.55
N VAL A 773 -42.66 -8.02 21.25
CA VAL A 773 -42.68 -9.29 20.52
C VAL A 773 -41.76 -9.14 19.32
N ARG A 774 -40.68 -9.93 19.27
CA ARG A 774 -39.68 -9.85 18.20
C ARG A 774 -39.64 -11.16 17.45
N ALA A 775 -39.80 -11.09 16.13
CA ALA A 775 -39.54 -12.22 15.25
C ALA A 775 -38.17 -12.03 14.61
N SER A 776 -37.35 -13.07 14.59
CA SER A 776 -36.04 -13.10 13.94
C SER A 776 -35.84 -14.41 13.21
N SER A 777 -34.90 -14.45 12.28
CA SER A 777 -34.57 -15.66 11.52
C SER A 777 -33.08 -15.79 11.25
N SER A 778 -32.67 -16.98 10.79
CA SER A 778 -31.32 -17.23 10.27
C SER A 778 -30.98 -16.40 9.04
N GLY A 779 -31.98 -15.81 8.40
CA GLY A 779 -31.88 -15.05 7.17
C GLY A 779 -33.17 -15.12 6.36
N PHE A 780 -33.33 -14.21 5.42
CA PHE A 780 -34.52 -14.12 4.58
C PHE A 780 -34.14 -13.86 3.12
N TYR A 781 -34.99 -14.34 2.22
CA TYR A 781 -34.67 -14.46 0.79
C TYR A 781 -34.24 -13.11 0.19
N PHE A 782 -33.00 -13.06 -0.33
CA PHE A 782 -32.33 -11.88 -0.88
C PHE A 782 -32.38 -10.63 0.02
N ASN A 783 -32.45 -10.79 1.34
CA ASN A 783 -32.66 -9.67 2.27
C ASN A 783 -33.88 -8.80 1.89
N ASN A 784 -34.89 -9.38 1.23
CA ASN A 784 -36.12 -8.70 0.89
C ASN A 784 -36.96 -8.49 2.15
N SER A 785 -37.10 -7.24 2.59
CA SER A 785 -37.84 -6.90 3.82
C SER A 785 -39.29 -7.40 3.83
N ARG A 786 -39.89 -7.75 2.69
CA ARG A 786 -41.24 -8.33 2.61
C ARG A 786 -41.30 -9.83 2.93
N LEU A 787 -40.14 -10.50 3.04
CA LEU A 787 -40.02 -11.94 3.28
C LEU A 787 -39.32 -12.27 4.62
N ARG A 788 -39.21 -11.26 5.49
CA ARG A 788 -38.54 -11.35 6.80
C ARG A 788 -39.38 -12.10 7.85
N ALA A 789 -38.77 -12.45 8.97
CA ALA A 789 -39.34 -13.23 10.07
C ALA A 789 -40.71 -12.73 10.56
N SER A 790 -40.86 -11.42 10.77
CA SER A 790 -42.13 -10.85 11.26
C SER A 790 -43.31 -11.01 10.30
N ARG A 791 -43.04 -11.28 9.02
CA ARG A 791 -44.06 -11.54 8.00
C ARG A 791 -44.71 -12.90 8.13
N ALA A 792 -44.13 -13.82 8.92
CA ALA A 792 -44.79 -15.08 9.27
C ALA A 792 -45.76 -14.94 10.45
N VAL A 793 -45.75 -13.81 11.17
CA VAL A 793 -46.56 -13.59 12.38
C VAL A 793 -47.33 -12.27 12.37
N ASP A 794 -47.49 -11.66 11.21
CA ASP A 794 -48.26 -10.42 11.04
C ASP A 794 -49.79 -10.65 10.89
N GLY A 795 -50.22 -11.90 11.01
CA GLY A 795 -51.64 -12.28 10.97
C GLY A 795 -52.23 -12.33 9.55
N SER A 796 -51.41 -12.21 8.50
CA SER A 796 -51.83 -12.31 7.11
C SER A 796 -51.30 -13.58 6.46
N ALA A 797 -52.17 -14.33 5.77
CA ALA A 797 -51.77 -15.49 4.97
C ALA A 797 -51.07 -15.10 3.65
N SER A 798 -51.13 -13.83 3.26
CA SER A 798 -50.49 -13.29 2.04
C SER A 798 -49.02 -12.92 2.22
N THR A 799 -48.51 -13.03 3.45
CA THR A 799 -47.16 -12.67 3.87
C THR A 799 -46.53 -13.89 4.52
N ALA A 800 -45.23 -14.05 4.33
CA ALA A 800 -44.50 -15.20 4.84
C ALA A 800 -43.05 -14.82 5.11
N TRP A 801 -42.42 -15.55 6.03
CA TRP A 801 -40.98 -15.65 6.06
C TRP A 801 -40.53 -16.64 4.99
N VAL A 802 -39.57 -16.24 4.16
CA VAL A 802 -38.90 -17.14 3.21
C VAL A 802 -37.42 -17.16 3.58
N PRO A 803 -36.86 -18.31 3.98
CA PRO A 803 -35.46 -18.40 4.39
C PRO A 803 -34.51 -17.93 3.27
N GLY A 804 -33.47 -17.19 3.66
CA GLY A 804 -32.41 -16.74 2.77
C GLY A 804 -31.18 -17.65 2.84
N GLY A 805 -30.59 -17.97 1.69
CA GLY A 805 -29.42 -18.85 1.61
C GLY A 805 -29.78 -20.34 1.53
N GLY A 806 -28.98 -21.20 2.17
CA GLY A 806 -29.24 -22.64 2.24
C GLY A 806 -30.41 -22.98 3.17
N THR A 807 -31.32 -23.84 2.74
CA THR A 807 -32.51 -24.23 3.53
C THR A 807 -32.20 -25.23 4.66
N ARG A 808 -30.97 -25.74 4.74
CA ARG A 808 -30.53 -26.64 5.81
C ARG A 808 -30.16 -25.80 7.04
N ASP A 809 -30.68 -26.19 8.20
CA ASP A 809 -30.48 -25.51 9.50
C ASP A 809 -31.00 -24.05 9.56
N SER A 810 -31.86 -23.66 8.62
CA SER A 810 -32.57 -22.38 8.69
C SER A 810 -33.53 -22.36 9.88
N TRP A 811 -33.56 -21.25 10.61
CA TRP A 811 -34.38 -21.10 11.81
C TRP A 811 -35.20 -19.82 11.77
N TRP A 812 -36.32 -19.86 12.49
CA TRP A 812 -37.18 -18.73 12.79
C TRP A 812 -37.49 -18.75 14.28
N GLN A 813 -37.45 -17.59 14.91
CA GLN A 813 -37.59 -17.42 16.35
C GLN A 813 -38.55 -16.29 16.66
N ILE A 814 -39.35 -16.45 17.72
CA ILE A 814 -40.15 -15.39 18.30
C ILE A 814 -39.81 -15.24 19.79
N GLU A 815 -39.49 -14.03 20.18
CA GLU A 815 -39.27 -13.63 21.57
C GLU A 815 -40.45 -12.79 22.02
N SER A 816 -41.03 -13.11 23.17
CA SER A 816 -42.14 -12.36 23.77
C SER A 816 -42.01 -12.34 25.30
N PRO A 817 -42.80 -11.53 26.03
CA PRO A 817 -42.93 -11.69 27.47
C PRO A 817 -43.48 -13.09 27.79
N GLU A 818 -43.23 -13.54 29.01
CA GLU A 818 -43.69 -14.84 29.49
C GLU A 818 -45.22 -14.95 29.38
N ARG A 819 -45.68 -16.05 28.77
CA ARG A 819 -47.10 -16.37 28.58
C ARG A 819 -47.29 -17.88 28.42
N MET A 820 -48.46 -18.40 28.76
CA MET A 820 -48.81 -19.79 28.43
C MET A 820 -48.96 -19.95 26.91
N ILE A 821 -48.41 -21.05 26.39
CA ILE A 821 -48.50 -21.42 24.98
C ILE A 821 -49.20 -22.78 24.92
N ASP A 822 -50.50 -22.76 24.65
CA ASP A 822 -51.33 -23.98 24.61
C ASP A 822 -51.25 -24.70 23.26
N GLY A 823 -50.66 -24.07 22.24
CA GLY A 823 -50.43 -24.64 20.91
C GLY A 823 -49.77 -23.66 19.92
N VAL A 824 -49.25 -24.20 18.83
CA VAL A 824 -48.65 -23.44 17.71
C VAL A 824 -49.24 -23.97 16.41
N THR A 825 -49.68 -23.07 15.53
CA THR A 825 -50.14 -23.42 14.17
C THR A 825 -49.17 -22.84 13.15
N ILE A 826 -48.65 -23.70 12.28
CA ILE A 826 -47.75 -23.31 11.19
C ILE A 826 -48.52 -23.46 9.88
N VAL A 827 -48.61 -22.37 9.11
CA VAL A 827 -49.20 -22.38 7.77
C VAL A 827 -48.06 -22.35 6.77
N GLN A 828 -47.96 -23.40 5.95
CA GLN A 828 -47.00 -23.48 4.86
C GLN A 828 -47.77 -23.50 3.54
N GLU A 829 -47.71 -22.40 2.80
CA GLU A 829 -48.30 -22.33 1.47
C GLU A 829 -47.25 -22.61 0.40
N ARG A 830 -47.62 -23.42 -0.61
CA ARG A 830 -46.79 -23.62 -1.80
C ARG A 830 -46.98 -22.42 -2.72
N GLN A 831 -45.99 -21.56 -2.84
CA GLN A 831 -46.01 -20.54 -3.89
C GLN A 831 -46.03 -21.22 -5.26
N SER A 832 -47.05 -20.92 -6.06
CA SER A 832 -47.11 -21.29 -7.46
C SER A 832 -46.19 -20.34 -8.21
N VAL A 833 -45.05 -20.84 -8.69
CA VAL A 833 -44.14 -20.06 -9.53
C VAL A 833 -44.77 -19.98 -10.92
N THR A 834 -45.34 -18.82 -11.26
CA THR A 834 -45.68 -18.43 -12.64
C THR A 834 -44.78 -17.32 -13.09
#